data_AF-A0A1C4KI08-F1
#
_entry.id   AF-A0A1C4KI08-F1
#
_cell.length_a   1.000
_cell.length_b   1.000
_cell.length_c   1.000
_cell.angle_alpha   90.00
_cell.angle_beta   90.00
_cell.angle_gamma   90.00
#
_symmetry.space_group_name_H-M   'P 1'
#
loop_
_entity.id
_entity.type
_entity.pdbx_description
1 polymer ?
#
loop_
_entity_poly.entity_id
_entity_poly.type
_entity_poly.pdbx_seq_one_letter_code
_entity_poly.pdbx_strand_id
1 'polypeptide(L)'
;MGSASTVRTAFAERLALLYQEAGNPPLKSVSDAVARLRRVDERGRPVRVSAQRISDWRRARNVPAQFAALAAVLHVLVPQARRTRPEPVSEGLYDIAHWQRLWERALADPVEGDATGPGAREADAVGGVCPYRGLASFRPEDARWFFGRERSTDALLDQLRSAARTGGLVMLVGASGAGKSSLLNAGLVTALGDGAAARLVPGADPVAALTALIPALAGVVTGAAGSPDAPGLVPAARDAVTAWARDPSTTGTTGTPSTPGTPDPPGAEGPAGRPADPLARPVLIVDQFEEAFTLCGDDARRRLFVRLLHAVCAGEDPPVLVVLGLRADFYEQCLTHPELADALQHRHMVLGPLTRAELRAAVTAPAKAVGLELEPGLAELIVREVGDGARGAHGSGVLPLLSHALLATWQRRTGGRITVAGYRAAGGIQGAVAATAERAWAGLDPAARTAVRHLLLRLVRLGEDTQATRRRGTRRQLADESADPGKTEESLEALVRARLVTLDAETVEITHEALLHAWPRLRGWIDEDRGDHLLRQRLEEDARAWKGSARDASLLYRGSRLAQAHAWARAAGDAFLTRTAAEFLAASNRVRRRTRLLSRGAVAALTVLAVLAGWAAIDARRQRDDAVFAQVLAEADRFQYSDPSLSAQLTLVAHRLRPDDVGTGNRLVSIVNAPLATPLLGHTGPVYLTTFSPDGRLLATASYDRTVRLWDVSDPARPKPLGAPLTGHTGWVSSAVFSPDGRTLASAGDDGTVRLWDLTDPRRPTPLHAPLTGHGDTVHSLAFSPDGRTLASGGKDDAVRLWDVADPRRARALGSPLVGHTGPVWSVAFSPDGTTLAAGSADSTASLWNVTNPAHPSRVGEPLAGASGEMYAVGFSPDGRTLASGSGDGKVRLWTVPGGDMPGQVGAFRPDGKVLATGGGDGAVRLWDMSDPARPAALGRGFTTGHRALRSLTFLPGGRTLAVLIGVENAVQLWDVADPARPVPHGPPVPVDTRYAGAAALAVSPDGRTLATDRDDRTVQLLDLTDPARPRRVGGLLTGHTGYVNALAYSRDGRTLASAGADGTIRLWDVADRHRARLLGTPLAGHLGPVNTLAFAPDGRTLASGSDDDTVRLWDVADPRRAAPLGSPLTGHTEAVASLTFSRDGRTLASGGNDNTVRLWDVADPAAASPIGQAMSPNARTGSFLAFSPDRSVLGVSSGADTVRLWNLDTDRATDRICAGTGNVLTEERWKEYLPRLDYRPPCG
;
A
#
# COMPACT_ATOMS: atom_id res chain seq x y z
N MET A 1 59.17 0.76 -18.97
CA MET A 1 58.93 0.13 -20.29
C MET A 1 58.04 -1.09 -20.06
N GLY A 2 56.85 -1.23 -20.63
CA GLY A 2 55.78 -0.27 -20.85
C GLY A 2 54.52 -0.97 -20.31
N SER A 3 53.74 -0.31 -19.45
CA SER A 3 52.45 -0.88 -19.05
C SER A 3 51.65 -1.06 -20.33
N ALA A 4 51.16 -2.25 -20.62
CA ALA A 4 50.21 -2.42 -21.71
C ALA A 4 49.00 -1.52 -21.38
N SER A 5 48.96 -0.34 -22.00
CA SER A 5 47.90 0.63 -21.85
C SER A 5 46.64 -0.02 -22.38
N THR A 6 45.78 -0.51 -21.48
CA THR A 6 44.46 -1.01 -21.85
C THR A 6 43.70 0.09 -22.59
N VAL A 7 42.90 -0.27 -23.58
CA VAL A 7 42.28 0.70 -24.49
C VAL A 7 41.34 1.66 -23.73
N ARG A 8 40.82 1.24 -22.57
CA ARG A 8 40.03 2.04 -21.64
C ARG A 8 40.81 3.12 -20.90
N THR A 9 42.06 2.83 -20.53
CA THR A 9 42.94 3.80 -19.86
C THR A 9 43.35 4.88 -20.85
N ALA A 10 43.68 4.50 -22.09
CA ALA A 10 43.92 5.45 -23.18
C ALA A 10 42.70 6.34 -23.50
N PHE A 11 41.47 5.79 -23.41
CA PHE A 11 40.23 6.58 -23.55
C PHE A 11 40.07 7.62 -22.43
N ALA A 12 40.26 7.21 -21.18
CA ALA A 12 40.12 8.09 -20.03
C ALA A 12 41.18 9.20 -20.00
N GLU A 13 42.44 8.86 -20.34
CA GLU A 13 43.54 9.81 -20.45
C GLU A 13 43.29 10.85 -21.54
N ARG A 14 42.82 10.43 -22.74
CA ARG A 14 42.41 11.37 -23.78
C ARG A 14 41.25 12.26 -23.35
N LEU A 15 40.32 11.75 -22.54
CA LEU A 15 39.14 12.54 -22.12
C LEU A 15 39.54 13.54 -21.03
N ALA A 16 40.48 13.16 -20.17
CA ALA A 16 41.12 14.05 -19.21
C ALA A 16 41.88 15.18 -19.91
N LEU A 17 42.63 14.85 -20.97
CA LEU A 17 43.36 15.82 -21.78
C LEU A 17 42.40 16.83 -22.45
N LEU A 18 41.29 16.38 -23.05
CA LEU A 18 40.30 17.29 -23.62
C LEU A 18 39.66 18.21 -22.57
N TYR A 19 39.44 17.70 -21.35
CA TYR A 19 38.96 18.51 -20.23
C TYR A 19 39.94 19.60 -19.82
N GLN A 20 41.24 19.27 -19.79
CA GLN A 20 42.31 20.20 -19.48
C GLN A 20 42.41 21.30 -20.54
N GLU A 21 42.36 20.95 -21.83
CA GLU A 21 42.37 21.92 -22.94
C GLU A 21 41.13 22.82 -22.97
N ALA A 22 39.98 22.31 -22.50
CA ALA A 22 38.76 23.10 -22.32
C ALA A 22 38.82 24.04 -21.10
N GLY A 23 39.93 24.12 -20.37
CA GLY A 23 40.10 24.95 -19.18
C GLY A 23 39.60 24.32 -17.89
N ASN A 24 39.51 22.98 -17.82
CA ASN A 24 38.99 22.21 -16.69
C ASN A 24 37.64 22.72 -16.14
N PRO A 25 36.59 22.81 -16.98
CA PRO A 25 35.29 23.31 -16.53
C PRO A 25 34.72 22.41 -15.42
N PRO A 26 33.99 22.96 -14.42
CA PRO A 26 33.34 22.15 -13.39
C PRO A 26 32.41 21.09 -14.01
N LEU A 27 32.48 19.84 -13.53
CA LEU A 27 31.71 18.72 -14.08
C LEU A 27 30.19 18.97 -14.09
N LYS A 28 29.69 19.71 -13.08
CA LYS A 28 28.29 20.14 -13.00
C LYS A 28 27.91 21.10 -14.13
N SER A 29 28.78 22.05 -14.48
CA SER A 29 28.57 23.00 -15.58
C SER A 29 28.47 22.29 -16.94
N VAL A 30 29.30 21.27 -17.17
CA VAL A 30 29.27 20.47 -18.42
C VAL A 30 28.02 19.59 -18.47
N SER A 31 27.62 18.97 -17.35
CA SER A 31 26.38 18.21 -17.23
C SER A 31 25.14 19.07 -17.53
N ASP A 32 25.08 20.28 -16.98
CA ASP A 32 23.99 21.24 -17.23
C ASP A 32 23.99 21.75 -18.67
N ALA A 33 25.17 21.95 -19.27
CA ALA A 33 25.30 22.33 -20.68
C ALA A 33 24.82 21.22 -21.63
N VAL A 34 25.12 19.95 -21.31
CA VAL A 34 24.59 18.79 -22.05
C VAL A 34 23.06 18.72 -21.96
N ALA A 35 22.49 18.96 -20.78
CA ALA A 35 21.04 19.00 -20.60
C ALA A 35 20.37 20.13 -21.41
N ARG A 36 21.05 21.26 -21.60
CA ARG A 36 20.57 22.40 -22.40
C ARG A 36 20.61 22.14 -23.91
N LEU A 37 21.47 21.24 -24.41
CA LEU A 37 21.57 20.92 -25.84
C LEU A 37 20.36 20.14 -26.40
N ARG A 38 19.44 19.66 -25.56
CA ARG A 38 18.18 18.96 -25.93
C ARG A 38 18.36 17.86 -27.00
N ARG A 39 19.50 17.18 -27.03
CA ARG A 39 19.71 16.05 -27.96
C ARG A 39 18.88 14.85 -27.54
N VAL A 40 18.35 14.15 -28.52
CA VAL A 40 17.60 12.91 -28.33
C VAL A 40 18.44 11.69 -28.72
N ASP A 41 18.24 10.57 -28.04
CA ASP A 41 18.81 9.28 -28.42
C ASP A 41 18.05 8.67 -29.62
N GLU A 42 18.49 7.50 -30.09
CA GLU A 42 17.89 6.76 -31.21
C GLU A 42 16.42 6.35 -30.97
N ARG A 43 15.90 6.53 -29.75
CA ARG A 43 14.51 6.26 -29.33
C ARG A 43 13.72 7.54 -29.04
N GLY A 44 14.25 8.71 -29.39
CA GLY A 44 13.59 10.00 -29.25
C GLY A 44 13.60 10.57 -27.82
N ARG A 45 14.41 10.03 -26.89
CA ARG A 45 14.46 10.49 -25.49
C ARG A 45 15.60 11.48 -25.25
N PRO A 46 15.40 12.54 -24.45
CA PRO A 46 16.45 13.53 -24.20
C PRO A 46 17.65 12.92 -23.45
N VAL A 47 18.84 13.05 -24.04
CA VAL A 47 20.11 12.55 -23.50
C VAL A 47 20.51 13.41 -22.30
N ARG A 48 20.58 12.80 -21.11
CA ARG A 48 21.09 13.42 -19.88
C ARG A 48 22.30 12.66 -19.37
N VAL A 49 23.37 13.39 -19.03
CA VAL A 49 24.61 12.82 -18.48
C VAL A 49 24.95 13.52 -17.18
N SER A 50 24.93 12.79 -16.06
CA SER A 50 25.26 13.32 -14.73
C SER A 50 26.77 13.58 -14.57
N ALA A 51 27.13 14.57 -13.75
CA ALA A 51 28.52 14.89 -13.40
C ALA A 51 29.34 13.68 -12.90
N GLN A 52 28.72 12.79 -12.11
CA GLN A 52 29.38 11.58 -11.59
C GLN A 52 29.84 10.64 -12.71
N ARG A 53 28.98 10.39 -13.72
CA ARG A 53 29.32 9.56 -14.89
C ARG A 53 30.48 10.16 -15.70
N ILE A 54 30.50 11.47 -15.90
CA ILE A 54 31.60 12.14 -16.62
C ILE A 54 32.91 11.98 -15.85
N SER A 55 32.87 12.08 -14.51
CA SER A 55 34.02 11.79 -13.65
C SER A 55 34.52 10.35 -13.76
N ASP A 56 33.60 9.37 -13.78
CA ASP A 56 33.95 7.96 -13.88
C ASP A 56 34.61 7.61 -15.22
N TRP A 57 34.15 8.24 -16.32
CA TRP A 57 34.75 8.13 -17.65
C TRP A 57 36.17 8.71 -17.70
N ARG A 58 36.39 9.85 -17.03
CA ARG A 58 37.71 10.51 -16.96
C ARG A 58 38.72 9.72 -16.12
N ARG A 59 38.25 8.86 -15.22
CA ARG A 59 39.08 8.07 -14.28
C ARG A 59 39.22 6.60 -14.67
N ALA A 60 38.87 6.25 -15.91
CA ALA A 60 38.88 4.87 -16.43
C ALA A 60 38.02 3.87 -15.62
N ARG A 61 37.13 4.34 -14.73
CA ARG A 61 36.27 3.47 -13.89
C ARG A 61 35.12 2.87 -14.68
N ASN A 62 34.70 3.55 -15.75
CA ASN A 62 33.65 3.10 -16.64
C ASN A 62 33.85 3.73 -18.03
N VAL A 63 33.35 3.10 -19.09
CA VAL A 63 33.28 3.67 -20.45
C VAL A 63 31.80 3.93 -20.76
N PRO A 64 31.43 5.03 -21.45
CA PRO A 64 30.03 5.29 -21.79
C PRO A 64 29.38 4.08 -22.49
N ALA A 65 28.19 3.65 -22.07
CA ALA A 65 27.54 2.48 -22.69
C ALA A 65 26.95 2.77 -24.10
N GLN A 66 26.73 4.05 -24.42
CA GLN A 66 26.22 4.50 -25.71
C GLN A 66 27.00 5.75 -26.16
N PHE A 67 27.37 5.80 -27.44
CA PHE A 67 28.14 6.92 -27.98
C PHE A 67 27.38 8.25 -27.92
N ALA A 68 26.05 8.24 -28.04
CA ALA A 68 25.22 9.45 -27.98
C ALA A 68 25.45 10.27 -26.69
N ALA A 69 25.65 9.59 -25.56
CA ALA A 69 25.94 10.24 -24.27
C ALA A 69 27.34 10.88 -24.25
N LEU A 70 28.34 10.21 -24.83
CA LEU A 70 29.70 10.75 -24.96
C LEU A 70 29.74 11.92 -25.95
N ALA A 71 29.12 11.77 -27.11
CA ALA A 71 29.05 12.79 -28.15
C ALA A 71 28.45 14.09 -27.61
N ALA A 72 27.40 14.02 -26.80
CA ALA A 72 26.81 15.20 -26.18
C ALA A 72 27.81 15.96 -25.29
N VAL A 73 28.65 15.26 -24.52
CA VAL A 73 29.72 15.86 -23.72
C VAL A 73 30.84 16.43 -24.60
N LEU A 74 31.25 15.72 -25.65
CA LEU A 74 32.27 16.19 -26.60
C LEU A 74 31.84 17.47 -27.34
N HIS A 75 30.57 17.59 -27.69
CA HIS A 75 30.02 18.79 -28.32
C HIS A 75 30.02 20.03 -27.42
N VAL A 76 30.12 19.85 -26.10
CA VAL A 76 30.33 20.96 -25.15
C VAL A 76 31.82 21.29 -25.03
N LEU A 77 32.67 20.27 -24.86
CA LEU A 77 34.08 20.45 -24.53
C LEU A 77 34.95 20.84 -25.72
N VAL A 78 34.73 20.26 -26.91
CA VAL A 78 35.56 20.53 -28.10
C VAL A 78 35.49 21.99 -28.54
N PRO A 79 34.32 22.65 -28.62
CA PRO A 79 34.25 24.08 -28.95
C PRO A 79 34.86 24.98 -27.87
N GLN A 80 34.87 24.56 -26.60
CA GLN A 80 35.53 25.30 -25.52
C GLN A 80 37.05 25.19 -25.63
N ALA A 81 37.57 23.97 -25.85
CA ALA A 81 39.00 23.73 -26.05
C ALA A 81 39.55 24.46 -27.29
N ARG A 82 38.82 24.45 -28.41
CA ARG A 82 39.23 25.17 -29.65
C ARG A 82 39.35 26.68 -29.48
N ARG A 83 38.59 27.30 -28.56
CA ARG A 83 38.69 28.74 -28.28
C ARG A 83 39.97 29.07 -27.53
N THR A 84 40.40 28.18 -26.64
CA THR A 84 41.64 28.33 -25.88
C THR A 84 42.86 28.03 -26.73
N ARG A 85 42.78 27.02 -27.60
CA ARG A 85 43.86 26.63 -28.52
C ARG A 85 43.28 26.17 -29.86
N PRO A 86 43.52 26.88 -30.99
CA PRO A 86 42.93 26.53 -32.28
C PRO A 86 43.38 25.17 -32.83
N GLU A 87 44.64 24.80 -32.61
CA GLU A 87 45.22 23.53 -33.04
C GLU A 87 45.27 22.51 -31.88
N PRO A 88 44.81 21.26 -32.08
CA PRO A 88 44.77 20.27 -31.00
C PRO A 88 46.17 19.77 -30.62
N VAL A 89 46.42 19.65 -29.31
CA VAL A 89 47.67 19.12 -28.74
C VAL A 89 47.93 17.64 -29.04
N SER A 90 46.92 16.91 -29.51
CA SER A 90 47.02 15.50 -29.92
C SER A 90 46.10 15.24 -31.10
N GLU A 91 46.60 14.47 -32.08
CA GLU A 91 45.84 14.14 -33.28
C GLU A 91 44.52 13.44 -32.95
N GLY A 92 43.42 13.93 -33.54
CA GLY A 92 42.07 13.44 -33.32
C GLY A 92 41.34 13.97 -32.07
N LEU A 93 41.97 14.79 -31.22
CA LEU A 93 41.36 15.24 -29.95
C LEU A 93 40.10 16.10 -30.15
N TYR A 94 40.05 16.87 -31.24
CA TYR A 94 38.89 17.71 -31.61
C TYR A 94 38.02 17.08 -32.72
N ASP A 95 38.24 15.81 -33.07
CA ASP A 95 37.48 15.08 -34.09
C ASP A 95 36.57 14.03 -33.45
N ILE A 96 35.26 14.18 -33.68
CA ILE A 96 34.22 13.33 -33.11
C ILE A 96 34.27 11.91 -33.71
N ALA A 97 34.63 11.77 -34.99
CA ALA A 97 34.74 10.45 -35.62
C ALA A 97 35.92 9.65 -35.05
N HIS A 98 37.00 10.34 -34.68
CA HIS A 98 38.12 9.73 -33.97
C HIS A 98 37.69 9.25 -32.57
N TRP A 99 36.92 10.06 -31.84
CA TRP A 99 36.36 9.70 -30.54
C TRP A 99 35.43 8.48 -30.60
N GLN A 100 34.65 8.33 -31.68
CA GLN A 100 33.79 7.16 -31.87
C GLN A 100 34.60 5.87 -32.01
N ARG A 101 35.64 5.89 -32.86
CA ARG A 101 36.53 4.72 -33.03
C ARG A 101 37.30 4.37 -31.77
N LEU A 102 37.65 5.37 -30.94
CA LEU A 102 38.34 5.15 -29.68
C LEU A 102 37.41 4.55 -28.62
N TRP A 103 36.17 5.01 -28.59
CA TRP A 103 35.09 4.50 -27.73
C TRP A 103 34.71 3.04 -28.07
N GLU A 104 34.52 2.72 -29.36
CA GLU A 104 34.21 1.35 -29.83
C GLU A 104 35.30 0.36 -29.43
N ARG A 105 36.58 0.76 -29.57
CA ARG A 105 37.72 -0.09 -29.16
C ARG A 105 37.81 -0.25 -27.64
N ALA A 106 37.50 0.79 -26.85
CA ALA A 106 37.51 0.72 -25.39
C ALA A 106 36.39 -0.18 -24.81
N LEU A 107 35.26 -0.31 -25.52
CA LEU A 107 34.16 -1.22 -25.18
C LEU A 107 34.47 -2.68 -25.50
N ALA A 108 35.29 -2.94 -26.52
CA ALA A 108 35.61 -4.28 -27.00
C ALA A 108 36.72 -5.01 -26.20
N ASP A 109 37.39 -4.33 -25.26
CA ASP A 109 38.52 -4.88 -24.50
C ASP A 109 38.07 -5.73 -23.26
N PRO A 110 38.45 -7.02 -23.13
CA PRO A 110 38.17 -7.84 -21.95
C PRO A 110 39.11 -7.51 -20.77
N VAL A 111 38.63 -7.61 -19.54
CA VAL A 111 39.39 -7.19 -18.33
C VAL A 111 40.30 -8.33 -17.84
N GLU A 112 41.61 -8.21 -18.08
CA GLU A 112 42.73 -8.83 -17.35
C GLU A 112 43.56 -7.69 -16.72
N GLY A 113 44.09 -7.70 -15.50
CA GLY A 113 44.07 -8.58 -14.34
C GLY A 113 44.83 -7.85 -13.21
N ASP A 114 44.97 -8.43 -12.02
CA ASP A 114 46.25 -8.32 -11.30
C ASP A 114 46.55 -9.61 -10.52
N ALA A 115 47.77 -10.07 -10.75
CA ALA A 115 48.44 -11.31 -10.38
C ALA A 115 49.11 -11.17 -8.98
N THR A 116 49.62 -12.14 -8.22
CA THR A 116 50.00 -13.56 -8.36
C THR A 116 50.33 -14.06 -6.94
N GLY A 117 49.98 -15.30 -6.61
CA GLY A 117 50.59 -16.09 -5.53
C GLY A 117 50.69 -17.54 -6.02
N PRO A 118 51.86 -18.21 -5.92
CA PRO A 118 52.10 -19.48 -6.58
C PRO A 118 51.47 -20.61 -5.78
N GLY A 119 50.26 -21.00 -6.15
CA GLY A 119 49.56 -22.06 -5.45
C GLY A 119 48.16 -22.31 -5.99
N ALA A 120 48.03 -22.52 -7.30
CA ALA A 120 46.84 -23.15 -7.86
C ALA A 120 47.11 -23.59 -9.31
N ARG A 121 48.03 -24.55 -9.47
CA ARG A 121 47.95 -25.51 -10.59
C ARG A 121 46.94 -26.63 -10.28
N GLU A 122 46.06 -26.42 -9.30
CA GLU A 122 44.99 -27.32 -8.89
C GLU A 122 43.74 -26.49 -8.52
N ALA A 123 43.02 -25.97 -9.51
CA ALA A 123 41.62 -25.54 -9.31
C ALA A 123 40.79 -25.56 -10.59
N ASP A 124 41.19 -26.36 -11.59
CA ASP A 124 40.35 -26.74 -12.73
C ASP A 124 39.30 -27.81 -12.32
N ALA A 125 38.84 -27.78 -11.07
CA ALA A 125 37.98 -28.80 -10.49
C ALA A 125 37.12 -28.26 -9.34
N VAL A 126 36.18 -27.34 -9.62
CA VAL A 126 34.88 -27.39 -8.94
C VAL A 126 33.81 -27.07 -9.99
N GLY A 127 33.20 -28.13 -10.55
CA GLY A 127 31.94 -28.02 -11.27
C GLY A 127 30.89 -27.41 -10.34
N GLY A 128 30.71 -26.09 -10.42
CA GLY A 128 29.73 -25.37 -9.60
C GLY A 128 28.34 -25.92 -9.93
N VAL A 129 27.75 -26.64 -8.98
CA VAL A 129 26.44 -27.26 -9.19
C VAL A 129 25.40 -26.16 -9.35
N CYS A 130 24.65 -26.17 -10.45
CA CYS A 130 23.62 -25.15 -10.67
C CYS A 130 22.45 -25.36 -9.69
N PRO A 131 22.10 -24.35 -8.87
CA PRO A 131 21.06 -24.48 -7.86
C PRO A 131 19.64 -24.37 -8.46
N TYR A 132 19.51 -23.97 -9.73
CA TYR A 132 18.22 -23.84 -10.42
C TYR A 132 18.01 -25.01 -11.37
N ARG A 133 16.94 -25.78 -11.15
CA ARG A 133 16.68 -27.06 -11.86
C ARG A 133 15.98 -26.91 -13.21
N GLY A 134 15.74 -25.67 -13.65
CA GLY A 134 14.97 -25.40 -14.85
C GLY A 134 13.54 -25.93 -14.75
N LEU A 135 13.11 -26.67 -15.77
CA LEU A 135 11.77 -27.27 -15.82
C LEU A 135 11.62 -28.56 -14.99
N ALA A 136 12.65 -29.00 -14.25
CA ALA A 136 12.57 -30.19 -13.38
C ALA A 136 12.08 -29.83 -11.96
N SER A 137 11.40 -30.78 -11.31
CA SER A 137 11.06 -30.68 -9.88
C SER A 137 12.31 -30.84 -9.01
N PHE A 138 12.27 -30.23 -7.83
CA PHE A 138 13.31 -30.42 -6.82
C PHE A 138 13.10 -31.79 -6.16
N ARG A 139 14.17 -32.58 -6.08
CA ARG A 139 14.20 -33.88 -5.43
C ARG A 139 14.72 -33.76 -3.98
N PRO A 140 14.64 -34.81 -3.14
CA PRO A 140 15.17 -34.74 -1.78
C PRO A 140 16.65 -34.34 -1.74
N GLU A 141 17.47 -34.81 -2.70
CA GLU A 141 18.87 -34.43 -2.84
C GLU A 141 19.10 -32.94 -3.19
N ASP A 142 18.07 -32.26 -3.71
CA ASP A 142 18.10 -30.84 -4.07
C ASP A 142 17.58 -29.94 -2.93
N ALA A 143 17.20 -30.48 -1.76
CA ALA A 143 16.54 -29.75 -0.67
C ALA A 143 17.33 -28.53 -0.16
N ARG A 144 18.66 -28.61 -0.19
CA ARG A 144 19.57 -27.49 0.14
C ARG A 144 19.43 -26.26 -0.79
N TRP A 145 18.73 -26.39 -1.91
CA TRP A 145 18.43 -25.33 -2.87
C TRP A 145 16.93 -25.03 -2.98
N PHE A 146 16.09 -25.68 -2.16
CA PHE A 146 14.64 -25.49 -2.16
C PHE A 146 14.23 -24.48 -1.07
N PHE A 147 13.93 -23.25 -1.49
CA PHE A 147 13.60 -22.13 -0.58
C PHE A 147 12.27 -21.47 -0.94
N GLY A 148 11.65 -20.80 0.03
CA GLY A 148 10.42 -20.03 -0.16
C GLY A 148 9.13 -20.83 0.01
N ARG A 149 9.21 -22.06 0.53
CA ARG A 149 8.05 -22.93 0.78
C ARG A 149 7.99 -23.47 2.21
N GLU A 150 8.79 -22.92 3.11
CA GLU A 150 8.93 -23.33 4.51
C GLU A 150 7.56 -23.35 5.21
N ARG A 151 6.79 -22.25 5.09
CA ARG A 151 5.42 -22.18 5.65
C ARG A 151 4.46 -23.21 5.07
N SER A 152 4.60 -23.55 3.79
CA SER A 152 3.75 -24.56 3.13
C SER A 152 4.13 -25.97 3.58
N THR A 153 5.42 -26.22 3.82
CA THR A 153 5.92 -27.48 4.38
C THR A 153 5.42 -27.64 5.82
N ASP A 154 5.51 -26.61 6.64
CA ASP A 154 5.04 -26.63 8.04
C ASP A 154 3.52 -26.88 8.11
N ALA A 155 2.73 -26.20 7.28
CA ALA A 155 1.29 -26.41 7.23
C ALA A 155 0.92 -27.85 6.81
N LEU A 156 1.68 -28.45 5.89
CA LEU A 156 1.47 -29.83 5.48
C LEU A 156 1.85 -30.82 6.59
N LEU A 157 2.92 -30.53 7.35
CA LEU A 157 3.30 -31.30 8.54
C LEU A 157 2.24 -31.21 9.64
N ASP A 158 1.62 -30.06 9.84
CA ASP A 158 0.54 -29.90 10.81
C ASP A 158 -0.73 -30.66 10.41
N GLN A 159 -1.06 -30.68 9.12
CA GLN A 159 -2.14 -31.53 8.58
C GLN A 159 -1.85 -33.01 8.79
N LEU A 160 -0.60 -33.45 8.58
CA LEU A 160 -0.15 -34.81 8.89
C LEU A 160 -0.24 -35.15 10.38
N ARG A 161 0.18 -34.24 11.26
CA ARG A 161 0.04 -34.41 12.72
C ARG A 161 -1.41 -34.49 13.16
N SER A 162 -2.31 -33.78 12.49
CA SER A 162 -3.75 -33.87 12.72
C SER A 162 -4.29 -35.23 12.25
N ALA A 163 -3.93 -35.65 11.03
CA ALA A 163 -4.31 -36.94 10.47
C ALA A 163 -3.78 -38.14 11.29
N ALA A 164 -2.64 -37.98 11.95
CA ALA A 164 -2.10 -39.01 12.86
C ALA A 164 -3.00 -39.29 14.08
N ARG A 165 -3.84 -38.32 14.48
CA ARG A 165 -4.81 -38.47 15.58
C ARG A 165 -6.21 -38.85 15.10
N THR A 166 -6.64 -38.32 13.96
CA THR A 166 -8.02 -38.48 13.47
C THR A 166 -8.17 -39.60 12.44
N GLY A 167 -7.07 -40.08 11.88
CA GLY A 167 -7.07 -40.92 10.68
C GLY A 167 -7.52 -40.19 9.42
N GLY A 168 -7.30 -40.84 8.28
CA GLY A 168 -7.76 -40.44 6.95
C GLY A 168 -6.65 -39.92 6.03
N LEU A 169 -7.00 -39.80 4.74
CA LEU A 169 -6.12 -39.31 3.69
C LEU A 169 -5.92 -37.79 3.81
N VAL A 170 -4.69 -37.31 3.56
CA VAL A 170 -4.36 -35.89 3.43
C VAL A 170 -4.14 -35.56 1.96
N MET A 171 -4.75 -34.49 1.45
CA MET A 171 -4.64 -34.11 0.04
C MET A 171 -3.97 -32.76 -0.16
N LEU A 172 -2.85 -32.74 -0.89
CA LEU A 172 -2.19 -31.53 -1.35
C LEU A 172 -2.68 -31.20 -2.78
N VAL A 173 -3.52 -30.18 -2.90
CA VAL A 173 -4.17 -29.82 -4.17
C VAL A 173 -3.59 -28.51 -4.70
N GLY A 174 -3.36 -28.41 -6.01
CA GLY A 174 -2.87 -27.15 -6.59
C GLY A 174 -2.78 -27.18 -8.10
N ALA A 175 -2.65 -26.00 -8.71
CA ALA A 175 -2.50 -25.87 -10.16
C ALA A 175 -1.23 -26.59 -10.67
N SER A 176 -1.21 -26.95 -11.97
CA SER A 176 0.00 -27.49 -12.60
C SER A 176 1.12 -26.44 -12.56
N GLY A 177 2.33 -26.86 -12.16
CA GLY A 177 3.47 -25.95 -11.96
C GLY A 177 3.43 -25.06 -10.71
N ALA A 178 2.51 -25.29 -9.76
CA ALA A 178 2.51 -24.61 -8.46
C ALA A 178 3.64 -25.06 -7.50
N GLY A 179 4.34 -26.15 -7.85
CA GLY A 179 5.45 -26.71 -7.07
C GLY A 179 5.07 -27.87 -6.15
N LYS A 180 3.94 -28.55 -6.36
CA LYS A 180 3.47 -29.68 -5.52
C LYS A 180 4.51 -30.78 -5.35
N SER A 181 5.01 -31.34 -6.45
CA SER A 181 6.02 -32.40 -6.40
C SER A 181 7.33 -31.94 -5.77
N SER A 182 7.73 -30.67 -5.97
CA SER A 182 8.90 -30.11 -5.26
C SER A 182 8.65 -29.96 -3.75
N LEU A 183 7.44 -29.57 -3.33
CA LEU A 183 7.05 -29.48 -1.92
C LEU A 183 7.01 -30.86 -1.26
N LEU A 184 6.45 -31.87 -1.93
CA LEU A 184 6.39 -33.25 -1.43
C LEU A 184 7.79 -33.87 -1.33
N ASN A 185 8.65 -33.65 -2.33
CA ASN A 185 9.95 -34.31 -2.39
C ASN A 185 11.07 -33.54 -1.66
N ALA A 186 11.26 -32.25 -1.92
CA ALA A 186 12.36 -31.49 -1.33
C ALA A 186 11.98 -30.79 -0.01
N GLY A 187 10.68 -30.63 0.26
CA GLY A 187 10.16 -30.09 1.51
C GLY A 187 9.81 -31.19 2.50
N LEU A 188 8.73 -31.94 2.22
CA LEU A 188 8.14 -32.89 3.15
C LEU A 188 9.05 -34.08 3.46
N VAL A 189 9.59 -34.77 2.45
CA VAL A 189 10.50 -35.92 2.69
C VAL A 189 11.72 -35.49 3.52
N THR A 190 12.31 -34.34 3.21
CA THR A 190 13.47 -33.82 3.96
C THR A 190 13.11 -33.45 5.40
N ALA A 191 11.93 -32.88 5.64
CA ALA A 191 11.48 -32.50 6.98
C ALA A 191 11.13 -33.72 7.87
N LEU A 192 10.75 -34.85 7.26
CA LEU A 192 10.46 -36.10 7.97
C LEU A 192 11.73 -36.90 8.35
N GLY A 193 12.88 -36.62 7.71
CA GLY A 193 14.15 -37.32 7.94
C GLY A 193 14.32 -38.60 7.09
N ASP A 194 15.57 -39.01 6.89
CA ASP A 194 15.91 -40.17 6.05
C ASP A 194 15.28 -41.46 6.60
N GLY A 195 14.47 -42.13 5.77
CA GLY A 195 13.84 -43.42 6.08
C GLY A 195 12.38 -43.36 6.57
N ALA A 196 11.83 -42.17 6.87
CA ALA A 196 10.46 -42.02 7.39
C ALA A 196 9.36 -41.89 6.31
N ALA A 197 9.72 -41.78 5.03
CA ALA A 197 8.77 -41.57 3.93
C ALA A 197 8.96 -42.58 2.78
N ALA A 198 7.87 -43.24 2.38
CA ALA A 198 7.81 -44.11 1.22
C ALA A 198 7.05 -43.41 0.08
N ARG A 199 7.53 -43.52 -1.15
CA ARG A 199 6.99 -42.76 -2.29
C ARG A 199 6.42 -43.67 -3.36
N LEU A 200 5.30 -43.24 -3.92
CA LEU A 200 4.59 -43.93 -4.98
C LEU A 200 4.17 -42.93 -6.05
N VAL A 201 4.33 -43.30 -7.32
CA VAL A 201 3.66 -42.67 -8.46
C VAL A 201 2.75 -43.75 -9.07
N PRO A 202 1.43 -43.53 -9.16
CA PRO A 202 0.48 -44.61 -9.47
C PRO A 202 0.68 -45.32 -10.81
N GLY A 203 1.01 -44.62 -11.90
CA GLY A 203 1.18 -45.25 -13.21
C GLY A 203 -0.09 -45.93 -13.77
N ALA A 204 0.08 -46.76 -14.80
CA ALA A 204 -1.02 -47.46 -15.49
C ALA A 204 -1.64 -48.62 -14.65
N ASP A 205 -0.91 -49.18 -13.70
CA ASP A 205 -1.38 -50.20 -12.76
C ASP A 205 -1.06 -49.79 -11.31
N PRO A 206 -1.94 -49.00 -10.67
CA PRO A 206 -1.66 -48.38 -9.37
C PRO A 206 -1.66 -49.38 -8.22
N VAL A 207 -2.38 -50.50 -8.36
CA VAL A 207 -2.37 -51.59 -7.37
C VAL A 207 -1.03 -52.33 -7.43
N ALA A 208 -0.52 -52.62 -8.62
CA ALA A 208 0.80 -53.25 -8.79
C ALA A 208 1.92 -52.34 -8.26
N ALA A 209 1.84 -51.03 -8.50
CA ALA A 209 2.82 -50.07 -7.99
C ALA A 209 2.81 -50.01 -6.44
N LEU A 210 1.62 -50.06 -5.82
CA LEU A 210 1.48 -50.13 -4.36
C LEU A 210 2.01 -51.45 -3.77
N THR A 211 1.71 -52.59 -4.43
CA THR A 211 2.21 -53.91 -4.01
C THR A 211 3.72 -54.06 -4.21
N ALA A 212 4.31 -53.40 -5.21
CA ALA A 212 5.76 -53.37 -5.38
C ALA A 212 6.45 -52.61 -4.24
N LEU A 213 5.81 -51.54 -3.73
CA LEU A 213 6.30 -50.79 -2.57
C LEU A 213 6.06 -51.54 -1.25
N ILE A 214 4.93 -52.22 -1.13
CA ILE A 214 4.53 -52.99 0.06
C ILE A 214 4.17 -54.43 -0.35
N PRO A 215 5.18 -55.32 -0.47
CA PRO A 215 4.96 -56.70 -0.92
C PRO A 215 3.95 -57.51 -0.09
N ALA A 216 3.80 -57.17 1.21
CA ALA A 216 2.84 -57.79 2.11
C ALA A 216 1.37 -57.63 1.65
N LEU A 217 1.07 -56.62 0.81
CA LEU A 217 -0.27 -56.43 0.25
C LEU A 217 -0.60 -57.41 -0.89
N ALA A 218 0.39 -58.13 -1.45
CA ALA A 218 0.17 -59.03 -2.59
C ALA A 218 -0.88 -60.12 -2.28
N GLY A 219 -0.84 -60.70 -1.07
CA GLY A 219 -1.81 -61.71 -0.62
C GLY A 219 -3.21 -61.14 -0.36
N VAL A 220 -3.31 -59.86 -0.01
CA VAL A 220 -4.59 -59.16 0.22
C VAL A 220 -5.25 -58.81 -1.12
N VAL A 221 -4.46 -58.38 -2.10
CA VAL A 221 -4.93 -58.03 -3.45
C VAL A 221 -5.41 -59.26 -4.22
N THR A 222 -4.70 -60.40 -4.13
CA THR A 222 -5.11 -61.64 -4.81
C THR A 222 -6.40 -62.23 -4.24
N GLY A 223 -6.64 -62.13 -2.93
CA GLY A 223 -7.91 -62.52 -2.30
C GLY A 223 -9.07 -61.58 -2.61
N ALA A 224 -8.80 -60.32 -2.94
CA ALA A 224 -9.80 -59.29 -3.28
C ALA A 224 -10.15 -59.21 -4.77
N ALA A 225 -9.42 -59.92 -5.63
CA ALA A 225 -9.51 -59.82 -7.10
C ALA A 225 -10.90 -60.14 -7.70
N GLY A 226 -11.84 -60.69 -6.91
CA GLY A 226 -13.22 -60.96 -7.33
C GLY A 226 -14.30 -60.05 -6.73
N SER A 227 -14.02 -59.29 -5.66
CA SER A 227 -14.97 -58.36 -5.04
C SER A 227 -14.24 -57.29 -4.23
N PRO A 228 -14.11 -56.05 -4.77
CA PRO A 228 -13.46 -54.95 -4.07
C PRO A 228 -14.24 -54.47 -2.82
N ASP A 229 -15.46 -54.97 -2.59
CA ASP A 229 -16.32 -54.72 -1.43
C ASP A 229 -16.21 -55.79 -0.32
N ALA A 230 -15.24 -56.70 -0.40
CA ALA A 230 -15.10 -57.77 0.60
C ALA A 230 -14.84 -57.19 2.02
N PRO A 231 -15.66 -57.52 3.04
CA PRO A 231 -15.58 -56.92 4.37
C PRO A 231 -14.26 -57.24 5.12
N GLY A 232 -13.51 -58.27 4.69
CA GLY A 232 -12.19 -58.62 5.23
C GLY A 232 -11.00 -57.84 4.65
N LEU A 233 -11.22 -56.99 3.64
CA LEU A 233 -10.15 -56.24 2.96
C LEU A 233 -9.45 -55.23 3.88
N VAL A 234 -10.23 -54.46 4.66
CA VAL A 234 -9.70 -53.38 5.49
C VAL A 234 -8.83 -53.90 6.65
N PRO A 235 -9.26 -54.91 7.44
CA PRO A 235 -8.40 -55.50 8.48
C PRO A 235 -7.14 -56.15 7.89
N ALA A 236 -7.27 -56.93 6.82
CA ALA A 236 -6.13 -57.63 6.21
C ALA A 236 -5.08 -56.67 5.61
N ALA A 237 -5.53 -55.58 4.96
CA ALA A 237 -4.64 -54.53 4.45
C ALA A 237 -3.95 -53.80 5.60
N ARG A 238 -4.67 -53.51 6.69
CA ARG A 238 -4.11 -52.84 7.88
C ARG A 238 -3.04 -53.70 8.55
N ASP A 239 -3.28 -54.99 8.72
CA ASP A 239 -2.31 -55.92 9.33
C ASP A 239 -1.04 -56.04 8.49
N ALA A 240 -1.19 -56.20 7.16
CA ALA A 240 -0.08 -56.26 6.22
C ALA A 240 0.79 -54.99 6.24
N VAL A 241 0.17 -53.81 6.27
CA VAL A 241 0.89 -52.53 6.33
C VAL A 241 1.47 -52.26 7.73
N THR A 242 0.83 -52.72 8.80
CA THR A 242 1.38 -52.62 10.16
C THR A 242 2.64 -53.47 10.31
N ALA A 243 2.66 -54.66 9.71
CA ALA A 243 3.86 -55.51 9.67
C ALA A 243 4.99 -54.85 8.88
N TRP A 244 4.68 -54.27 7.71
CA TRP A 244 5.64 -53.52 6.89
C TRP A 244 6.20 -52.29 7.62
N ALA A 245 5.34 -51.49 8.26
CA ALA A 245 5.74 -50.29 8.99
C ALA A 245 6.62 -50.56 10.23
N ARG A 246 6.63 -51.81 10.74
CA ARG A 246 7.44 -52.23 11.89
C ARG A 246 8.77 -52.89 11.48
N ASP A 247 9.01 -53.15 10.20
CA ASP A 247 10.23 -53.80 9.71
C ASP A 247 11.38 -52.77 9.52
N PRO A 248 12.45 -52.80 10.33
CA PRO A 248 13.56 -51.85 10.26
C PRO A 248 14.38 -51.93 8.96
N SER A 249 14.24 -53.01 8.19
CA SER A 249 14.96 -53.23 6.93
C SER A 249 14.29 -52.57 5.72
N THR A 250 13.04 -52.13 5.86
CA THR A 250 12.26 -51.51 4.77
C THR A 250 12.49 -50.01 4.64
N THR A 251 13.06 -49.37 5.67
CA THR A 251 13.34 -47.92 5.74
C THR A 251 14.74 -47.54 5.24
N GLY A 252 15.49 -48.46 4.63
CA GLY A 252 16.76 -48.13 3.99
C GLY A 252 17.10 -49.07 2.84
N THR A 253 17.32 -48.53 1.63
CA THR A 253 18.49 -48.77 0.76
C THR A 253 18.33 -48.06 -0.60
N THR A 254 19.17 -47.05 -0.86
CA THR A 254 20.06 -47.02 -2.05
C THR A 254 21.34 -46.32 -1.63
N GLY A 255 22.44 -47.07 -1.55
CA GLY A 255 23.69 -46.64 -0.90
C GLY A 255 24.69 -45.90 -1.80
N THR A 256 25.66 -45.28 -1.13
CA THR A 256 27.08 -45.23 -1.53
C THR A 256 27.94 -45.35 -0.26
N PRO A 257 29.14 -45.94 -0.32
CA PRO A 257 29.82 -46.53 0.84
C PRO A 257 30.60 -45.48 1.64
N SER A 258 30.41 -45.46 2.97
CA SER A 258 31.27 -44.71 3.89
C SER A 258 32.23 -45.65 4.63
N THR A 259 33.48 -45.24 4.58
CA THR A 259 34.73 -45.74 5.17
C THR A 259 34.64 -46.04 6.68
N PRO A 260 35.45 -46.97 7.23
CA PRO A 260 35.41 -47.34 8.65
C PRO A 260 36.34 -46.48 9.54
N GLY A 261 35.87 -46.17 10.75
CA GLY A 261 36.61 -45.54 11.86
C GLY A 261 35.69 -44.58 12.61
N THR A 262 35.39 -44.67 13.90
CA THR A 262 36.23 -44.92 15.09
C THR A 262 35.28 -45.25 16.28
N PRO A 263 35.69 -45.99 17.34
CA PRO A 263 34.78 -46.39 18.43
C PRO A 263 34.75 -45.44 19.64
N ASP A 264 33.65 -45.55 20.40
CA ASP A 264 33.40 -45.22 21.83
C ASP A 264 33.01 -43.78 22.26
N PRO A 265 32.25 -43.57 23.38
CA PRO A 265 32.03 -44.47 24.53
C PRO A 265 30.56 -44.64 25.04
N PRO A 266 30.31 -45.56 26.01
CA PRO A 266 29.00 -45.83 26.57
C PRO A 266 28.65 -44.93 27.77
N GLY A 267 27.35 -44.68 27.96
CA GLY A 267 26.78 -44.35 29.26
C GLY A 267 26.30 -42.91 29.44
N ALA A 268 24.98 -42.72 29.31
CA ALA A 268 24.22 -41.79 30.14
C ALA A 268 22.74 -42.22 30.14
N GLU A 269 22.29 -42.80 31.24
CA GLU A 269 20.88 -43.07 31.52
C GLU A 269 20.12 -41.77 31.84
N GLY A 270 18.90 -41.66 31.29
CA GLY A 270 17.79 -40.87 31.85
C GLY A 270 17.11 -39.91 30.87
N PRO A 271 15.81 -39.57 31.01
CA PRO A 271 14.74 -40.22 31.77
C PRO A 271 13.52 -40.61 30.89
N ALA A 272 12.68 -41.49 31.42
CA ALA A 272 11.39 -41.89 30.86
C ALA A 272 10.42 -40.70 30.71
N GLY A 273 9.62 -40.73 29.64
CA GLY A 273 8.41 -39.90 29.51
C GLY A 273 8.49 -38.73 28.53
N ARG A 274 8.90 -38.95 27.27
CA ARG A 274 8.47 -38.10 26.15
C ARG A 274 7.27 -38.78 25.48
N PRO A 275 6.15 -38.06 25.20
CA PRO A 275 5.13 -38.62 24.32
C PRO A 275 5.81 -39.00 23.00
N ALA A 276 5.56 -40.22 22.50
CA ALA A 276 6.06 -40.64 21.20
C ALA A 276 5.67 -39.56 20.18
N ASP A 277 6.64 -39.08 19.39
CA ASP A 277 6.37 -38.09 18.36
C ASP A 277 5.26 -38.65 17.45
N PRO A 278 4.11 -37.95 17.28
CA PRO A 278 3.02 -38.41 16.40
C PRO A 278 3.47 -38.70 14.97
N LEU A 279 4.62 -38.15 14.53
CA LEU A 279 5.25 -38.39 13.23
C LEU A 279 6.26 -39.54 13.22
N ALA A 280 6.39 -40.33 14.29
CA ALA A 280 7.26 -41.52 14.33
C ALA A 280 6.77 -42.68 13.44
N ARG A 281 5.71 -42.47 12.64
CA ARG A 281 5.10 -43.45 11.74
C ARG A 281 5.53 -43.20 10.29
N PRO A 282 5.65 -44.24 9.45
CA PRO A 282 5.97 -44.05 8.05
C PRO A 282 4.89 -43.24 7.31
N VAL A 283 5.32 -42.30 6.48
CA VAL A 283 4.46 -41.49 5.61
C VAL A 283 4.51 -42.03 4.18
N LEU A 284 3.38 -42.49 3.66
CA LEU A 284 3.22 -42.88 2.27
C LEU A 284 2.81 -41.64 1.43
N ILE A 285 3.71 -41.21 0.55
CA ILE A 285 3.50 -40.08 -0.37
C ILE A 285 3.13 -40.63 -1.74
N VAL A 286 1.91 -40.33 -2.19
CA VAL A 286 1.46 -40.62 -3.56
C VAL A 286 1.52 -39.31 -4.35
N ASP A 287 2.61 -39.12 -5.09
CA ASP A 287 2.80 -37.96 -5.96
C ASP A 287 2.13 -38.23 -7.31
N GLN A 288 1.68 -37.17 -7.99
CA GLN A 288 0.95 -37.26 -9.26
C GLN A 288 -0.25 -38.23 -9.20
N PHE A 289 -1.07 -38.11 -8.15
CA PHE A 289 -2.22 -38.99 -7.94
C PHE A 289 -3.21 -38.94 -9.11
N GLU A 290 -3.23 -37.84 -9.88
CA GLU A 290 -3.99 -37.75 -11.12
C GLU A 290 -3.71 -38.90 -12.10
N GLU A 291 -2.52 -39.52 -12.09
CA GLU A 291 -2.19 -40.66 -12.94
C GLU A 291 -3.10 -41.87 -12.70
N ALA A 292 -3.63 -42.03 -11.48
CA ALA A 292 -4.61 -43.08 -11.21
C ALA A 292 -5.91 -42.87 -12.02
N PHE A 293 -6.26 -41.62 -12.32
CA PHE A 293 -7.42 -41.29 -13.16
C PHE A 293 -7.10 -41.27 -14.65
N THR A 294 -5.87 -40.90 -15.02
CA THR A 294 -5.50 -40.73 -16.43
C THR A 294 -4.87 -41.97 -17.05
N LEU A 295 -3.97 -42.66 -16.36
CA LEU A 295 -3.20 -43.80 -16.88
C LEU A 295 -3.86 -45.16 -16.62
N CYS A 296 -4.64 -45.30 -15.54
CA CYS A 296 -5.30 -46.56 -15.19
C CYS A 296 -6.63 -46.72 -15.94
N GLY A 297 -6.66 -47.63 -16.91
CA GLY A 297 -7.85 -47.95 -17.71
C GLY A 297 -8.86 -48.87 -17.02
N ASP A 298 -8.54 -49.45 -15.87
CA ASP A 298 -9.40 -50.38 -15.12
C ASP A 298 -9.99 -49.70 -13.88
N ASP A 299 -11.28 -49.37 -13.94
CA ASP A 299 -12.01 -48.67 -12.88
C ASP A 299 -12.14 -49.51 -11.59
N ALA A 300 -12.18 -50.84 -11.69
CA ALA A 300 -12.26 -51.72 -10.51
C ALA A 300 -10.92 -51.73 -9.76
N ARG A 301 -9.80 -51.75 -10.49
CA ARG A 301 -8.45 -51.61 -9.91
C ARG A 301 -8.21 -50.24 -9.32
N ARG A 302 -8.67 -49.16 -9.95
CA ARG A 302 -8.62 -47.81 -9.38
C ARG A 302 -9.39 -47.71 -8.06
N ARG A 303 -10.62 -48.24 -8.01
CA ARG A 303 -11.43 -48.28 -6.78
C ARG A 303 -10.76 -49.09 -5.67
N LEU A 304 -10.17 -50.24 -6.02
CA LEU A 304 -9.40 -51.06 -5.07
C LEU A 304 -8.18 -50.29 -4.53
N PHE A 305 -7.43 -49.59 -5.38
CA PHE A 305 -6.28 -48.77 -4.97
C PHE A 305 -6.66 -47.66 -3.97
N VAL A 306 -7.71 -46.89 -4.26
CA VAL A 306 -8.22 -45.83 -3.36
C VAL A 306 -8.63 -46.40 -2.00
N ARG A 307 -9.32 -47.54 -2.00
CA ARG A 307 -9.75 -48.21 -0.77
C ARG A 307 -8.59 -48.76 0.05
N LEU A 308 -7.57 -49.33 -0.59
CA LEU A 308 -6.36 -49.78 0.10
C LEU A 308 -5.64 -48.60 0.77
N LEU A 309 -5.50 -47.46 0.08
CA LEU A 309 -4.91 -46.25 0.66
C LEU A 309 -5.71 -45.71 1.85
N HIS A 310 -7.05 -45.71 1.76
CA HIS A 310 -7.90 -45.30 2.87
C HIS A 310 -7.83 -46.28 4.06
N ALA A 311 -7.90 -47.59 3.79
CA ALA A 311 -7.91 -48.64 4.81
C ALA A 311 -6.68 -48.59 5.74
N VAL A 312 -5.51 -48.26 5.17
CA VAL A 312 -4.23 -48.24 5.90
C VAL A 312 -4.00 -46.94 6.67
N CYS A 313 -4.85 -45.93 6.47
CA CYS A 313 -4.77 -44.66 7.21
C CYS A 313 -6.04 -44.28 7.98
N ALA A 314 -7.12 -45.07 7.93
CA ALA A 314 -8.37 -44.80 8.66
C ALA A 314 -8.28 -45.14 10.17
N GLY A 315 -9.13 -44.54 11.02
CA GLY A 315 -9.24 -44.83 12.46
C GLY A 315 -8.31 -44.03 13.38
N GLU A 316 -8.47 -44.14 14.71
CA GLU A 316 -7.77 -43.33 15.73
C GLU A 316 -6.28 -43.69 15.92
N ASP A 317 -5.80 -44.79 15.32
CA ASP A 317 -4.40 -45.21 15.35
C ASP A 317 -3.95 -45.82 14.01
N PRO A 318 -3.75 -45.00 12.95
CA PRO A 318 -3.37 -45.52 11.63
C PRO A 318 -1.92 -46.01 11.59
N PRO A 319 -1.64 -47.19 10.97
CA PRO A 319 -0.27 -47.71 10.89
C PRO A 319 0.66 -46.84 10.02
N VAL A 320 0.11 -46.11 9.04
CA VAL A 320 0.83 -45.19 8.17
C VAL A 320 0.01 -43.93 7.92
N LEU A 321 0.68 -42.81 7.65
CA LEU A 321 0.04 -41.58 7.17
C LEU A 321 0.10 -41.53 5.65
N VAL A 322 -0.94 -41.03 4.98
CA VAL A 322 -0.98 -41.01 3.51
C VAL A 322 -1.22 -39.59 3.00
N VAL A 323 -0.35 -39.11 2.12
CA VAL A 323 -0.45 -37.80 1.45
C VAL A 323 -0.61 -37.99 -0.05
N LEU A 324 -1.63 -37.39 -0.63
CA LEU A 324 -1.90 -37.42 -2.07
C LEU A 324 -1.59 -36.05 -2.70
N GLY A 325 -0.69 -36.01 -3.67
CA GLY A 325 -0.47 -34.84 -4.52
C GLY A 325 -1.40 -34.85 -5.71
N LEU A 326 -2.33 -33.89 -5.81
CA LEU A 326 -3.36 -33.83 -6.84
C LEU A 326 -3.37 -32.50 -7.59
N ARG A 327 -3.64 -32.53 -8.90
CA ARG A 327 -3.98 -31.31 -9.66
C ARG A 327 -5.42 -30.85 -9.41
N ALA A 328 -5.61 -29.54 -9.30
CA ALA A 328 -6.92 -28.94 -9.03
C ALA A 328 -7.99 -29.21 -10.10
N ASP A 329 -7.62 -29.59 -11.33
CA ASP A 329 -8.57 -29.96 -12.38
C ASP A 329 -9.17 -31.37 -12.23
N PHE A 330 -8.76 -32.13 -11.21
CA PHE A 330 -9.26 -33.49 -10.93
C PHE A 330 -10.23 -33.56 -9.74
N TYR A 331 -10.71 -32.42 -9.25
CA TYR A 331 -11.67 -32.34 -8.13
C TYR A 331 -12.95 -33.14 -8.38
N GLU A 332 -13.51 -33.03 -9.59
CA GLU A 332 -14.77 -33.69 -9.96
C GLU A 332 -14.63 -35.21 -9.91
N GLN A 333 -13.52 -35.75 -10.41
CA GLN A 333 -13.22 -37.18 -10.40
C GLN A 333 -13.04 -37.70 -8.97
N CYS A 334 -12.41 -36.92 -8.08
CA CYS A 334 -12.27 -37.30 -6.68
C CYS A 334 -13.61 -37.39 -5.93
N LEU A 335 -14.61 -36.56 -6.27
CA LEU A 335 -15.94 -36.60 -5.63
C LEU A 335 -16.71 -37.89 -5.93
N THR A 336 -16.33 -38.65 -6.96
CA THR A 336 -16.93 -39.95 -7.29
C THR A 336 -16.48 -41.07 -6.34
N HIS A 337 -15.48 -40.83 -5.50
CA HIS A 337 -14.96 -41.76 -4.50
C HIS A 337 -15.23 -41.21 -3.09
N PRO A 338 -16.09 -41.86 -2.27
CA PRO A 338 -16.44 -41.38 -0.93
C PRO A 338 -15.22 -41.12 -0.02
N GLU A 339 -14.19 -41.96 -0.12
CA GLU A 339 -12.96 -41.88 0.67
C GLU A 339 -12.13 -40.64 0.32
N LEU A 340 -12.11 -40.24 -0.96
CA LEU A 340 -11.42 -39.03 -1.43
C LEU A 340 -12.27 -37.78 -1.20
N ALA A 341 -13.60 -37.89 -1.31
CA ALA A 341 -14.52 -36.80 -1.02
C ALA A 341 -14.41 -36.34 0.44
N ASP A 342 -14.32 -37.28 1.38
CA ASP A 342 -14.10 -36.99 2.81
C ASP A 342 -12.75 -36.29 3.05
N ALA A 343 -11.69 -36.73 2.39
CA ALA A 343 -10.38 -36.09 2.46
C ALA A 343 -10.39 -34.66 1.87
N LEU A 344 -11.10 -34.44 0.77
CA LEU A 344 -11.32 -33.12 0.19
C LEU A 344 -12.16 -32.20 1.09
N GLN A 345 -13.05 -32.72 1.93
CA GLN A 345 -13.85 -31.90 2.84
C GLN A 345 -13.09 -31.52 4.10
N HIS A 346 -12.36 -32.47 4.69
CA HIS A 346 -11.84 -32.32 6.05
C HIS A 346 -10.32 -32.19 6.15
N ARG A 347 -9.55 -32.65 5.15
CA ARG A 347 -8.08 -32.84 5.23
C ARG A 347 -7.36 -32.49 3.91
N HIS A 348 -7.75 -31.39 3.27
CA HIS A 348 -7.06 -30.88 2.07
C HIS A 348 -6.29 -29.59 2.34
N MET A 349 -5.19 -29.41 1.63
CA MET A 349 -4.40 -28.19 1.60
C MET A 349 -4.28 -27.70 0.16
N VAL A 350 -4.71 -26.47 -0.10
CA VAL A 350 -4.56 -25.83 -1.41
C VAL A 350 -3.21 -25.10 -1.49
N LEU A 351 -2.36 -25.52 -2.42
CA LEU A 351 -1.07 -24.91 -2.67
C LEU A 351 -1.22 -23.71 -3.63
N GLY A 352 -1.23 -22.51 -3.05
CA GLY A 352 -1.28 -21.24 -3.77
C GLY A 352 0.06 -20.79 -4.39
N PRO A 353 0.07 -19.71 -5.19
CA PRO A 353 1.29 -19.09 -5.71
C PRO A 353 2.20 -18.58 -4.58
N LEU A 354 3.51 -18.47 -4.84
CA LEU A 354 4.46 -17.90 -3.88
C LEU A 354 4.13 -16.42 -3.61
N THR A 355 4.18 -16.01 -2.35
CA THR A 355 4.15 -14.58 -1.99
C THR A 355 5.41 -13.86 -2.50
N ARG A 356 5.40 -12.52 -2.57
CA ARG A 356 6.59 -11.76 -3.02
C ARG A 356 7.84 -12.04 -2.17
N ALA A 357 7.67 -12.25 -0.87
CA ALA A 357 8.77 -12.58 0.04
C ALA A 357 9.33 -13.98 -0.22
N GLU A 358 8.44 -14.97 -0.35
CA GLU A 358 8.79 -16.36 -0.68
C GLU A 358 9.43 -16.48 -2.07
N LEU A 359 8.91 -15.75 -3.05
CA LEU A 359 9.47 -15.69 -4.40
C LEU A 359 10.87 -15.07 -4.41
N ARG A 360 11.09 -14.00 -3.63
CA ARG A 360 12.42 -13.41 -3.45
C ARG A 360 13.38 -14.43 -2.83
N ALA A 361 12.95 -15.14 -1.78
CA ALA A 361 13.75 -16.18 -1.15
C ALA A 361 14.10 -17.32 -2.13
N ALA A 362 13.12 -17.81 -2.91
CA ALA A 362 13.31 -18.83 -3.94
C ALA A 362 14.28 -18.41 -5.06
N VAL A 363 14.46 -17.10 -5.29
CA VAL A 363 15.42 -16.56 -6.27
C VAL A 363 16.80 -16.36 -5.64
N THR A 364 16.88 -15.73 -4.46
CA THR A 364 18.15 -15.28 -3.88
C THR A 364 18.88 -16.35 -3.07
N ALA A 365 18.15 -17.15 -2.30
CA ALA A 365 18.74 -18.11 -1.35
C ALA A 365 19.48 -19.27 -2.03
N PRO A 366 18.99 -19.88 -3.14
CA PRO A 366 19.73 -20.94 -3.82
C PRO A 366 21.08 -20.47 -4.40
N ALA A 367 21.15 -19.25 -4.92
CA ALA A 367 22.41 -18.66 -5.40
C ALA A 367 23.39 -18.39 -4.25
N LYS A 368 22.90 -17.82 -3.15
CA LYS A 368 23.72 -17.59 -1.95
C LYS A 368 24.28 -18.90 -1.38
N ALA A 369 23.50 -19.98 -1.40
CA ALA A 369 23.89 -21.31 -0.91
C ALA A 369 25.06 -21.94 -1.70
N VAL A 370 25.28 -21.53 -2.95
CA VAL A 370 26.42 -21.98 -3.78
C VAL A 370 27.49 -20.90 -3.96
N GLY A 371 27.47 -19.84 -3.13
CA GLY A 371 28.47 -18.77 -3.15
C GLY A 371 28.34 -17.79 -4.31
N LEU A 372 27.18 -17.71 -4.98
CA LEU A 372 26.91 -16.75 -6.04
C LEU A 372 26.19 -15.51 -5.50
N GLU A 373 26.63 -14.32 -5.93
CA GLU A 373 25.95 -13.07 -5.60
C GLU A 373 25.01 -12.63 -6.73
N LEU A 374 23.80 -12.19 -6.37
CA LEU A 374 22.91 -11.52 -7.32
C LEU A 374 23.27 -10.03 -7.39
N GLU A 375 23.29 -9.48 -8.60
CA GLU A 375 23.38 -8.04 -8.81
C GLU A 375 22.18 -7.32 -8.15
N PRO A 376 22.42 -6.21 -7.40
CA PRO A 376 21.36 -5.44 -6.78
C PRO A 376 20.26 -5.04 -7.79
N GLY A 377 19.00 -5.33 -7.44
CA GLY A 377 17.83 -5.04 -8.29
C GLY A 377 17.41 -6.17 -9.24
N LEU A 378 18.19 -7.24 -9.41
CA LEU A 378 17.77 -8.40 -10.22
C LEU A 378 16.57 -9.13 -9.60
N ALA A 379 16.59 -9.35 -8.28
CA ALA A 379 15.49 -10.02 -7.58
C ALA A 379 14.18 -9.22 -7.68
N GLU A 380 14.24 -7.89 -7.55
CA GLU A 380 13.06 -7.02 -7.70
C GLU A 380 12.52 -7.00 -9.12
N LEU A 381 13.42 -7.05 -10.12
CA LEU A 381 13.03 -7.15 -11.52
C LEU A 381 12.27 -8.45 -11.81
N ILE A 382 12.75 -9.57 -11.27
CA ILE A 382 12.14 -10.89 -11.41
C ILE A 382 10.79 -10.96 -10.68
N VAL A 383 10.72 -10.48 -9.42
CA VAL A 383 9.47 -10.46 -8.63
C VAL A 383 8.40 -9.61 -9.30
N ARG A 384 8.79 -8.49 -9.91
CA ARG A 384 7.87 -7.63 -10.68
C ARG A 384 7.38 -8.32 -11.96
N GLU A 385 8.27 -8.94 -12.74
CA GLU A 385 7.91 -9.65 -13.98
C GLU A 385 6.95 -10.82 -13.73
N VAL A 386 7.17 -11.59 -12.66
CA VAL A 386 6.26 -12.67 -12.24
C VAL A 386 4.93 -12.11 -11.69
N GLY A 387 4.98 -10.98 -10.98
CA GLY A 387 3.79 -10.35 -10.39
C GLY A 387 2.85 -9.70 -11.41
N ASP A 388 3.37 -9.11 -12.48
CA ASP A 388 2.56 -8.51 -13.55
C ASP A 388 1.91 -9.58 -14.46
N GLY A 389 2.54 -10.74 -14.63
CA GLY A 389 1.97 -11.88 -15.36
C GLY A 389 0.83 -12.62 -14.63
N ALA A 390 0.74 -12.49 -13.30
CA ALA A 390 -0.27 -13.14 -12.47
C ALA A 390 -1.64 -12.43 -12.42
N ARG A 391 -1.77 -11.23 -13.03
CA ARG A 391 -3.00 -10.41 -13.02
C ARG A 391 -4.00 -10.73 -14.13
N GLY A 392 -3.65 -11.59 -15.08
CA GLY A 392 -4.61 -12.20 -16.03
C GLY A 392 -5.01 -13.60 -15.59
N ALA A 393 -5.92 -14.26 -16.32
CA ALA A 393 -6.30 -15.68 -16.12
C ALA A 393 -5.11 -16.69 -16.26
N HIS A 394 -3.87 -16.20 -16.32
CA HIS A 394 -2.61 -16.87 -16.65
C HIS A 394 -1.77 -17.24 -15.41
N GLY A 395 -2.37 -17.29 -14.20
CA GLY A 395 -1.65 -17.50 -12.94
C GLY A 395 -1.11 -18.93 -12.70
N SER A 396 -1.43 -19.92 -13.55
CA SER A 396 -1.01 -21.31 -13.34
C SER A 396 0.29 -21.65 -14.07
N GLY A 397 1.37 -21.92 -13.34
CA GLY A 397 2.58 -22.58 -13.87
C GLY A 397 3.81 -21.69 -14.13
N VAL A 398 3.91 -20.51 -13.51
CA VAL A 398 5.04 -19.58 -13.74
C VAL A 398 6.35 -20.04 -13.06
N LEU A 399 6.29 -20.87 -12.02
CA LEU A 399 7.47 -21.27 -11.23
C LEU A 399 8.49 -22.13 -11.99
N PRO A 400 8.09 -23.15 -12.78
CA PRO A 400 9.03 -23.87 -13.65
C PRO A 400 9.69 -22.96 -14.69
N LEU A 401 8.93 -21.99 -15.24
CA LEU A 401 9.45 -21.03 -16.22
C LEU A 401 10.46 -20.07 -15.59
N LEU A 402 10.21 -19.65 -14.35
CA LEU A 402 11.14 -18.85 -13.57
C LEU A 402 12.43 -19.61 -13.29
N SER A 403 12.34 -20.86 -12.82
CA SER A 403 13.50 -21.72 -12.58
C SER A 403 14.31 -21.94 -13.87
N HIS A 404 13.64 -22.06 -15.01
CA HIS A 404 14.28 -22.14 -16.34
C HIS A 404 14.97 -20.85 -16.77
N ALA A 405 14.34 -19.69 -16.54
CA ALA A 405 14.94 -18.40 -16.80
C ALA A 405 16.18 -18.16 -15.92
N LEU A 406 16.13 -18.56 -14.65
CA LEU A 406 17.26 -18.50 -13.71
C LEU A 406 18.39 -19.44 -14.11
N LEU A 407 18.08 -20.66 -14.57
CA LEU A 407 19.07 -21.58 -15.13
C LEU A 407 19.76 -20.99 -16.37
N ALA A 408 19.00 -20.44 -17.32
CA ALA A 408 19.54 -19.80 -18.52
C ALA A 408 20.39 -18.55 -18.18
N THR A 409 20.04 -17.84 -17.11
CA THR A 409 20.80 -16.71 -16.59
C THR A 409 22.08 -17.17 -15.89
N TRP A 410 22.02 -18.25 -15.12
CA TRP A 410 23.17 -18.85 -14.46
C TRP A 410 24.22 -19.38 -15.45
N GLN A 411 23.78 -19.91 -16.59
CA GLN A 411 24.67 -20.31 -17.69
C GLN A 411 25.40 -19.12 -18.33
N ARG A 412 24.90 -17.89 -18.15
CA ARG A 412 25.45 -16.64 -18.68
C ARG A 412 26.05 -15.75 -17.58
N ARG A 413 26.31 -16.32 -16.41
CA ARG A 413 26.90 -15.61 -15.26
C ARG A 413 28.31 -15.13 -15.58
N THR A 414 28.75 -14.08 -14.90
CA THR A 414 30.09 -13.50 -15.09
C THR A 414 30.73 -13.29 -13.72
N GLY A 415 31.95 -13.79 -13.49
CA GLY A 415 32.71 -13.58 -12.25
C GLY A 415 32.00 -14.04 -10.97
N GLY A 416 31.31 -15.19 -11.00
CA GLY A 416 30.58 -15.69 -9.83
C GLY A 416 29.31 -14.90 -9.47
N ARG A 417 28.85 -13.99 -10.34
CA ARG A 417 27.64 -13.19 -10.12
C ARG A 417 26.57 -13.44 -11.19
N ILE A 418 25.32 -13.48 -10.74
CA ILE A 418 24.14 -13.49 -11.61
C ILE A 418 23.74 -12.03 -11.85
N THR A 419 23.81 -11.58 -13.10
CA THR A 419 23.69 -10.16 -13.46
C THR A 419 22.36 -9.84 -14.15
N VAL A 420 21.92 -8.58 -14.04
CA VAL A 420 20.75 -8.06 -14.78
C VAL A 420 21.00 -8.12 -16.28
N ALA A 421 22.24 -7.87 -16.71
CA ALA A 421 22.66 -8.02 -18.10
C ALA A 421 22.53 -9.47 -18.57
N GLY A 422 22.97 -10.45 -17.77
CA GLY A 422 22.81 -11.87 -18.06
C GLY A 422 21.34 -12.29 -18.16
N TYR A 423 20.49 -11.78 -17.26
CA TYR A 423 19.05 -12.07 -17.26
C TYR A 423 18.33 -11.49 -18.48
N ARG A 424 18.66 -10.24 -18.85
CA ARG A 424 18.12 -9.60 -20.07
C ARG A 424 18.65 -10.22 -21.35
N ALA A 425 19.92 -10.61 -21.38
CA ALA A 425 20.48 -11.34 -22.51
C ALA A 425 19.80 -12.70 -22.69
N ALA A 426 19.47 -13.39 -21.59
CA ALA A 426 18.65 -14.61 -21.61
C ALA A 426 17.20 -14.37 -22.09
N GLY A 427 16.79 -13.10 -22.21
CA GLY A 427 15.48 -12.69 -22.70
C GLY A 427 14.38 -12.69 -21.64
N GLY A 428 14.74 -12.68 -20.35
CA GLY A 428 13.78 -12.80 -19.24
C GLY A 428 13.06 -14.15 -19.24
N ILE A 429 11.88 -14.23 -18.63
CA ILE A 429 11.11 -15.48 -18.57
C ILE A 429 10.62 -15.89 -19.97
N GLN A 430 10.11 -14.93 -20.73
CA GLN A 430 9.52 -15.17 -22.06
C GLN A 430 10.59 -15.57 -23.10
N GLY A 431 11.72 -14.87 -23.14
CA GLY A 431 12.78 -15.13 -24.12
C GLY A 431 13.54 -16.43 -23.89
N ALA A 432 13.71 -16.87 -22.63
CA ALA A 432 14.34 -18.16 -22.32
C ALA A 432 13.50 -19.34 -22.81
N VAL A 433 12.16 -19.22 -22.77
CA VAL A 433 11.22 -20.21 -23.29
C VAL A 433 11.20 -20.18 -24.83
N ALA A 434 11.12 -18.98 -25.43
CA ALA A 434 11.15 -18.81 -26.88
C ALA A 434 12.44 -19.38 -27.49
N ALA A 435 13.59 -19.20 -26.84
CA ALA A 435 14.87 -19.74 -27.30
C ALA A 435 14.94 -21.28 -27.21
N THR A 436 14.24 -21.91 -26.26
CA THR A 436 14.10 -23.38 -26.22
C THR A 436 13.18 -23.87 -27.32
N ALA A 437 12.06 -23.19 -27.56
CA ALA A 437 11.13 -23.51 -28.64
C ALA A 437 11.75 -23.37 -30.03
N GLU A 438 12.47 -22.28 -30.29
CA GLU A 438 13.13 -22.06 -31.58
C GLU A 438 14.24 -23.09 -31.84
N ARG A 439 14.99 -23.51 -30.80
CA ARG A 439 16.00 -24.57 -30.94
C ARG A 439 15.39 -25.93 -31.24
N ALA A 440 14.28 -26.28 -30.58
CA ALA A 440 13.56 -27.53 -30.85
C ALA A 440 13.00 -27.55 -32.27
N TRP A 441 12.45 -26.43 -32.74
CA TRP A 441 11.93 -26.30 -34.12
C TRP A 441 13.04 -26.28 -35.18
N ALA A 442 14.14 -25.55 -34.95
CA ALA A 442 15.24 -25.44 -35.90
C ALA A 442 15.97 -26.78 -36.12
N GLY A 443 15.97 -27.67 -35.12
CA GLY A 443 16.57 -29.01 -35.21
C GLY A 443 15.80 -30.01 -36.07
N LEU A 444 14.58 -29.68 -36.52
CA LEU A 444 13.75 -30.56 -37.34
C LEU A 444 13.99 -30.36 -38.84
N ASP A 445 13.74 -31.39 -39.65
CA ASP A 445 13.78 -31.30 -41.12
C ASP A 445 12.56 -30.53 -41.70
N PRO A 446 12.56 -30.15 -42.99
CA PRO A 446 11.48 -29.33 -43.57
C PRO A 446 10.08 -29.96 -43.50
N ALA A 447 9.97 -31.30 -43.60
CA ALA A 447 8.70 -32.02 -43.53
C ALA A 447 8.18 -32.06 -42.07
N ALA A 448 9.06 -32.32 -41.11
CA ALA A 448 8.76 -32.27 -39.68
C ALA A 448 8.43 -30.84 -39.20
N ARG A 449 9.07 -29.79 -39.73
CA ARG A 449 8.72 -28.39 -39.40
C ARG A 449 7.30 -28.02 -39.84
N THR A 450 6.85 -28.56 -40.97
CA THR A 450 5.48 -28.36 -41.48
C THR A 450 4.48 -29.11 -40.60
N ALA A 451 4.82 -30.34 -40.20
CA ALA A 451 4.03 -31.12 -39.25
C ALA A 451 3.93 -30.44 -37.86
N VAL A 452 5.00 -29.85 -37.33
CA VAL A 452 4.98 -29.06 -36.08
C VAL A 452 4.02 -27.88 -36.16
N ARG A 453 4.05 -27.10 -37.25
CA ARG A 453 3.13 -25.95 -37.43
C ARG A 453 1.68 -26.43 -37.34
N HIS A 454 1.34 -27.51 -38.04
CA HIS A 454 -0.02 -28.04 -38.04
C HIS A 454 -0.42 -28.66 -36.69
N LEU A 455 0.48 -29.39 -36.05
CA LEU A 455 0.25 -30.00 -34.73
C LEU A 455 0.00 -28.93 -33.66
N LEU A 456 0.81 -27.87 -33.61
CA LEU A 456 0.65 -26.81 -32.61
C LEU A 456 -0.62 -25.98 -32.82
N LEU A 457 -0.98 -25.65 -34.07
CA LEU A 457 -2.23 -24.93 -34.36
C LEU A 457 -3.49 -25.78 -34.07
N ARG A 458 -3.36 -27.11 -33.99
CA ARG A 458 -4.44 -28.03 -33.55
C ARG A 458 -4.55 -28.12 -32.03
N LEU A 459 -3.46 -27.88 -31.30
CA LEU A 459 -3.40 -27.80 -29.84
C LEU A 459 -3.73 -26.39 -29.30
N VAL A 460 -4.23 -25.49 -30.15
CA VAL A 460 -4.67 -24.14 -29.79
C VAL A 460 -6.18 -23.99 -30.08
N ARG A 461 -6.90 -23.40 -29.14
CA ARG A 461 -8.31 -22.99 -29.26
C ARG A 461 -8.39 -21.48 -29.31
N LEU A 462 -9.15 -20.94 -30.26
CA LEU A 462 -9.41 -19.50 -30.34
C LEU A 462 -10.79 -19.22 -29.72
N GLY A 463 -10.83 -18.39 -28.67
CA GLY A 463 -12.07 -17.91 -28.06
C GLY A 463 -12.64 -16.68 -28.78
N GLU A 464 -13.93 -16.37 -28.52
CA GLU A 464 -14.56 -15.13 -29.01
C GLU A 464 -13.86 -13.87 -28.47
N ASP A 465 -13.23 -13.96 -27.29
CA ASP A 465 -12.56 -12.85 -26.57
C ASP A 465 -11.11 -12.57 -26.99
N THR A 466 -10.73 -12.84 -28.24
CA THR A 466 -9.38 -12.59 -28.80
C THR A 466 -8.19 -13.34 -28.15
N GLN A 467 -8.41 -14.21 -27.16
CA GLN A 467 -7.35 -14.95 -26.48
C GLN A 467 -7.21 -16.37 -27.05
N ALA A 468 -5.97 -16.76 -27.37
CA ALA A 468 -5.62 -18.12 -27.80
C ALA A 468 -5.33 -18.96 -26.56
N THR A 469 -6.13 -20.00 -26.33
CA THR A 469 -5.97 -20.90 -25.19
C THR A 469 -5.49 -22.27 -25.64
N ARG A 470 -4.85 -23.03 -24.76
CA ARG A 470 -4.41 -24.40 -25.09
C ARG A 470 -5.58 -25.37 -25.19
N ARG A 471 -5.50 -26.32 -26.12
CA ARG A 471 -6.44 -27.43 -26.32
C ARG A 471 -5.73 -28.76 -26.06
N ARG A 472 -6.44 -29.73 -25.49
CA ARG A 472 -6.00 -31.12 -25.34
C ARG A 472 -6.38 -31.92 -26.60
N GLY A 473 -5.44 -32.65 -27.17
CA GLY A 473 -5.68 -33.64 -28.24
C GLY A 473 -5.25 -35.04 -27.77
N THR A 474 -5.53 -36.10 -28.53
CA THR A 474 -4.93 -37.42 -28.24
C THR A 474 -3.82 -37.78 -29.23
N ARG A 475 -2.84 -38.56 -28.79
CA ARG A 475 -1.69 -38.96 -29.63
C ARG A 475 -2.15 -39.69 -30.89
N ARG A 476 -3.06 -40.67 -30.74
CA ARG A 476 -3.69 -41.38 -31.86
C ARG A 476 -4.50 -40.44 -32.75
N GLN A 477 -5.30 -39.54 -32.19
CA GLN A 477 -6.10 -38.60 -32.96
C GLN A 477 -5.23 -37.63 -33.80
N LEU A 478 -4.16 -37.09 -33.21
CA LEU A 478 -3.28 -36.15 -33.90
C LEU A 478 -2.50 -36.81 -35.05
N ALA A 479 -2.14 -38.09 -34.89
CA ALA A 479 -1.50 -38.89 -35.93
C ALA A 479 -2.51 -39.31 -37.04
N ASP A 480 -3.70 -39.79 -36.68
CA ASP A 480 -4.74 -40.26 -37.61
C ASP A 480 -5.37 -39.12 -38.44
N GLU A 481 -5.40 -37.90 -37.89
CA GLU A 481 -5.91 -36.70 -38.54
C GLU A 481 -4.82 -35.96 -39.34
N SER A 482 -3.58 -36.45 -39.37
CA SER A 482 -2.45 -35.84 -40.09
C SER A 482 -2.28 -36.41 -41.51
N ALA A 483 -1.82 -35.57 -42.44
CA ALA A 483 -1.48 -36.01 -43.80
C ALA A 483 -0.19 -36.83 -43.86
N ASP A 484 0.70 -36.66 -42.87
CA ASP A 484 1.95 -37.42 -42.71
C ASP A 484 2.12 -37.85 -41.23
N PRO A 485 1.61 -39.04 -40.85
CA PRO A 485 1.65 -39.52 -39.47
C PRO A 485 3.08 -39.72 -38.94
N GLY A 486 4.03 -40.16 -39.78
CA GLY A 486 5.41 -40.42 -39.36
C GLY A 486 6.14 -39.15 -38.95
N LYS A 487 6.00 -38.07 -39.73
CA LYS A 487 6.59 -36.76 -39.41
C LYS A 487 5.91 -36.04 -38.26
N THR A 488 4.63 -36.33 -38.02
CA THR A 488 3.87 -35.81 -36.88
C THR A 488 4.36 -36.43 -35.56
N GLU A 489 4.71 -37.72 -35.59
CA GLU A 489 5.24 -38.44 -34.44
C GLU A 489 6.66 -37.98 -34.07
N GLU A 490 7.54 -37.86 -35.07
CA GLU A 490 8.90 -37.30 -34.91
C GLU A 490 8.87 -35.89 -34.29
N SER A 491 7.93 -35.08 -34.75
CA SER A 491 7.70 -33.71 -34.26
C SER A 491 7.21 -33.68 -32.81
N LEU A 492 6.29 -34.59 -32.46
CA LEU A 492 5.75 -34.71 -31.10
C LEU A 492 6.84 -35.12 -30.11
N GLU A 493 7.68 -36.09 -30.46
CA GLU A 493 8.80 -36.54 -29.62
C GLU A 493 9.84 -35.42 -29.37
N ALA A 494 10.12 -34.60 -30.38
CA ALA A 494 11.02 -33.46 -30.24
C ALA A 494 10.47 -32.39 -29.28
N LEU A 495 9.18 -32.08 -29.36
CA LEU A 495 8.51 -31.13 -28.48
C LEU A 495 8.39 -31.64 -27.03
N VAL A 496 8.21 -32.94 -26.85
CA VAL A 496 8.17 -33.62 -25.55
C VAL A 496 9.56 -33.63 -24.90
N ARG A 497 10.60 -33.96 -25.68
CA ARG A 497 12.00 -33.92 -25.20
C ARG A 497 12.41 -32.52 -24.77
N ALA A 498 11.91 -31.50 -25.47
CA ALA A 498 12.09 -30.09 -25.10
C ALA A 498 11.15 -29.60 -23.97
N ARG A 499 10.25 -30.45 -23.46
CA ARG A 499 9.24 -30.15 -22.44
C ARG A 499 8.26 -29.02 -22.81
N LEU A 500 8.07 -28.79 -24.10
CA LEU A 500 7.13 -27.78 -24.64
C LEU A 500 5.71 -28.33 -24.75
N VAL A 501 5.60 -29.66 -24.87
CA VAL A 501 4.35 -30.43 -24.88
C VAL A 501 4.47 -31.55 -23.86
N THR A 502 3.39 -31.79 -23.11
CA THR A 502 3.25 -32.92 -22.19
C THR A 502 2.40 -34.02 -22.82
N LEU A 503 2.85 -35.25 -22.61
CA LEU A 503 2.14 -36.48 -22.96
C LEU A 503 1.61 -37.12 -21.68
N ASP A 504 0.31 -37.41 -21.67
CA ASP A 504 -0.40 -38.23 -20.69
C ASP A 504 -0.97 -39.47 -21.41
N ALA A 505 -1.62 -40.42 -20.71
CA ALA A 505 -1.96 -41.78 -21.20
C ALA A 505 -2.43 -41.85 -22.65
N GLU A 506 -3.33 -40.93 -23.01
CA GLU A 506 -3.71 -40.72 -24.40
C GLU A 506 -3.64 -39.25 -24.83
N THR A 507 -3.41 -38.29 -23.92
CA THR A 507 -3.56 -36.85 -24.22
C THR A 507 -2.24 -36.13 -24.45
N VAL A 508 -2.26 -35.20 -25.42
CA VAL A 508 -1.18 -34.31 -25.81
C VAL A 508 -1.64 -32.89 -25.52
N GLU A 509 -0.90 -32.16 -24.70
CA GLU A 509 -1.20 -30.76 -24.38
C GLU A 509 0.06 -29.88 -24.35
N ILE A 510 -0.09 -28.59 -24.64
CA ILE A 510 1.00 -27.62 -24.49
C ILE A 510 1.27 -27.43 -22.99
N THR A 511 2.52 -27.66 -22.57
CA THR A 511 2.92 -27.68 -21.16
C THR A 511 2.60 -26.36 -20.46
N HIS A 512 2.84 -25.24 -21.14
CA HIS A 512 2.62 -23.89 -20.61
C HIS A 512 1.96 -22.98 -21.65
N GLU A 513 0.85 -22.34 -21.27
CA GLU A 513 0.11 -21.39 -22.11
C GLU A 513 0.93 -20.15 -22.48
N ALA A 514 1.93 -19.81 -21.66
CA ALA A 514 2.93 -18.80 -21.97
C ALA A 514 3.65 -19.05 -23.32
N LEU A 515 3.74 -20.29 -23.81
CA LEU A 515 4.35 -20.60 -25.11
C LEU A 515 3.59 -19.94 -26.28
N LEU A 516 2.26 -19.83 -26.19
CA LEU A 516 1.40 -19.24 -27.22
C LEU A 516 1.72 -17.76 -27.44
N HIS A 517 2.15 -17.08 -26.38
CA HIS A 517 2.54 -15.69 -26.43
C HIS A 517 4.04 -15.52 -26.55
N ALA A 518 4.87 -16.28 -25.84
CA ALA A 518 6.33 -16.09 -25.78
C ALA A 518 7.03 -16.30 -27.12
N TRP A 519 6.55 -17.27 -27.92
CA TRP A 519 7.24 -17.70 -29.13
C TRP A 519 6.75 -16.91 -30.37
N PRO A 520 7.57 -16.00 -30.94
CA PRO A 520 7.11 -15.10 -32.00
C PRO A 520 6.62 -15.82 -33.26
N ARG A 521 7.20 -16.98 -33.58
CA ARG A 521 6.83 -17.79 -34.74
C ARG A 521 5.44 -18.41 -34.61
N LEU A 522 5.15 -19.03 -33.46
CA LEU A 522 3.83 -19.59 -33.18
C LEU A 522 2.76 -18.49 -33.10
N ARG A 523 3.10 -17.33 -32.52
CA ARG A 523 2.22 -16.17 -32.50
C ARG A 523 1.90 -15.67 -33.91
N GLY A 524 2.93 -15.55 -34.76
CA GLY A 524 2.76 -15.21 -36.18
C GLY A 524 1.83 -16.19 -36.90
N TRP A 525 1.98 -17.49 -36.67
CA TRP A 525 1.06 -18.50 -37.25
C TRP A 525 -0.38 -18.35 -36.78
N ILE A 526 -0.61 -18.00 -35.51
CA ILE A 526 -1.95 -17.79 -34.95
C ILE A 526 -2.59 -16.51 -35.48
N ASP A 527 -1.80 -15.44 -35.66
CA ASP A 527 -2.29 -14.12 -36.05
C ASP A 527 -2.52 -13.98 -37.57
N GLU A 528 -1.67 -14.61 -38.42
CA GLU A 528 -1.76 -14.52 -39.89
C GLU A 528 -3.03 -15.15 -40.46
N ASP A 529 -3.52 -16.27 -39.89
CA ASP A 529 -4.62 -17.08 -40.45
C ASP A 529 -5.86 -17.16 -39.51
N ARG A 530 -6.06 -16.15 -38.65
CA ARG A 530 -7.04 -16.20 -37.54
C ARG A 530 -8.48 -16.50 -37.96
N GLY A 531 -8.96 -15.89 -39.05
CA GLY A 531 -10.30 -16.13 -39.59
C GLY A 531 -10.49 -17.55 -40.13
N ASP A 532 -9.45 -18.07 -40.77
CA ASP A 532 -9.41 -19.41 -41.35
C ASP A 532 -9.30 -20.49 -40.26
N HIS A 533 -8.60 -20.20 -39.17
CA HIS A 533 -8.52 -21.07 -38.00
C HIS A 533 -9.86 -21.22 -37.26
N LEU A 534 -10.62 -20.13 -37.10
CA LEU A 534 -11.96 -20.17 -36.51
C LEU A 534 -12.95 -20.94 -37.38
N LEU A 535 -12.90 -20.75 -38.70
CA LEU A 535 -13.74 -21.47 -39.65
C LEU A 535 -13.42 -22.97 -39.66
N ARG A 536 -12.12 -23.34 -39.63
CA ARG A 536 -11.66 -24.73 -39.50
C ARG A 536 -12.15 -25.36 -38.21
N GLN A 537 -11.94 -24.70 -37.06
CA GLN A 537 -12.30 -25.24 -35.75
C GLN A 537 -13.80 -25.54 -35.68
N ARG A 538 -14.63 -24.62 -36.18
CA ARG A 538 -16.10 -24.80 -36.25
C ARG A 538 -16.49 -25.94 -37.19
N LEU A 539 -15.85 -26.06 -38.36
CA LEU A 539 -16.10 -27.17 -39.29
C LEU A 539 -15.73 -28.53 -38.70
N GLU A 540 -14.60 -28.65 -38.00
CA GLU A 540 -14.16 -29.89 -37.36
C GLU A 540 -15.04 -30.30 -36.18
N GLU A 541 -15.50 -29.33 -35.38
CA GLU A 541 -16.46 -29.56 -34.29
C GLU A 541 -17.81 -30.05 -34.83
N ASP A 542 -18.36 -29.38 -35.84
CA ASP A 542 -19.64 -29.77 -36.45
C ASP A 542 -19.55 -31.13 -37.17
N ALA A 543 -18.43 -31.42 -37.83
CA ALA A 543 -18.18 -32.72 -38.45
C ALA A 543 -18.08 -33.86 -37.42
N ARG A 544 -17.51 -33.58 -36.23
CA ARG A 544 -17.41 -34.54 -35.12
C ARG A 544 -18.77 -34.77 -34.46
N ALA A 545 -19.56 -33.71 -34.25
CA ALA A 545 -20.93 -33.80 -33.76
C ALA A 545 -21.81 -34.61 -34.74
N TRP A 546 -21.67 -34.36 -36.04
CA TRP A 546 -22.33 -35.15 -37.08
C TRP A 546 -21.95 -36.63 -37.02
N LYS A 547 -20.66 -36.96 -36.93
CA LYS A 547 -20.21 -38.36 -36.82
C LYS A 547 -20.73 -39.03 -35.53
N GLY A 548 -20.74 -38.32 -34.41
CA GLY A 548 -21.25 -38.79 -33.12
C GLY A 548 -22.77 -39.03 -33.10
N SER A 549 -23.54 -38.24 -33.88
CA SER A 549 -24.99 -38.39 -34.05
C SER A 549 -25.43 -39.52 -35.00
N ALA A 550 -24.57 -40.50 -35.27
CA ALA A 550 -24.76 -41.51 -36.32
C ALA A 550 -25.00 -40.90 -37.72
N ARG A 551 -24.33 -39.77 -38.01
CA ARG A 551 -24.41 -39.03 -39.28
C ARG A 551 -25.79 -38.41 -39.57
N ASP A 552 -26.44 -37.81 -38.56
CA ASP A 552 -27.72 -37.11 -38.72
C ASP A 552 -27.67 -36.02 -39.81
N ALA A 553 -28.57 -36.10 -40.79
CA ALA A 553 -28.66 -35.15 -41.89
C ALA A 553 -29.10 -33.73 -41.47
N SER A 554 -29.62 -33.55 -40.25
CA SER A 554 -30.00 -32.25 -39.68
C SER A 554 -28.80 -31.33 -39.42
N LEU A 555 -27.64 -31.91 -39.09
CA LEU A 555 -26.41 -31.20 -38.73
C LEU A 555 -25.58 -30.76 -39.95
N LEU A 556 -25.94 -31.21 -41.15
CA LEU A 556 -25.22 -30.89 -42.39
C LEU A 556 -25.38 -29.41 -42.78
N TYR A 557 -24.30 -28.79 -43.24
CA TYR A 557 -24.27 -27.38 -43.63
C TYR A 557 -25.17 -27.09 -44.84
N ARG A 558 -25.89 -25.95 -44.79
CA ARG A 558 -26.78 -25.45 -45.87
C ARG A 558 -26.53 -23.97 -46.13
N GLY A 559 -26.96 -23.47 -47.31
CA GLY A 559 -26.92 -22.04 -47.65
C GLY A 559 -25.52 -21.42 -47.62
N SER A 560 -25.40 -20.24 -47.03
CA SER A 560 -24.17 -19.45 -46.92
C SER A 560 -23.06 -20.16 -46.13
N ARG A 561 -23.41 -20.92 -45.09
CA ARG A 561 -22.45 -21.66 -44.26
C ARG A 561 -21.73 -22.76 -45.04
N LEU A 562 -22.44 -23.47 -45.93
CA LEU A 562 -21.83 -24.44 -46.85
C LEU A 562 -20.94 -23.76 -47.92
N ALA A 563 -21.34 -22.59 -48.40
CA ALA A 563 -20.57 -21.85 -49.41
C ALA A 563 -19.22 -21.35 -48.85
N GLN A 564 -19.21 -20.81 -47.63
CA GLN A 564 -18.00 -20.34 -46.95
C GLN A 564 -17.05 -21.51 -46.62
N ALA A 565 -17.56 -22.59 -46.03
CA ALA A 565 -16.73 -23.76 -45.70
C ALA A 565 -16.13 -24.45 -46.94
N HIS A 566 -16.85 -24.44 -48.07
CA HIS A 566 -16.37 -25.01 -49.33
C HIS A 566 -15.39 -24.10 -50.10
N ALA A 567 -15.50 -22.78 -49.94
CA ALA A 567 -14.53 -21.84 -50.49
C ALA A 567 -13.19 -21.94 -49.77
N TRP A 568 -13.21 -21.97 -48.43
CA TRP A 568 -12.02 -22.17 -47.60
C TRP A 568 -11.34 -23.52 -47.85
N ALA A 569 -12.10 -24.62 -47.89
CA ALA A 569 -11.57 -25.95 -48.16
C ALA A 569 -10.81 -26.05 -49.51
N ARG A 570 -11.20 -25.27 -50.52
CA ARG A 570 -10.50 -25.20 -51.82
C ARG A 570 -9.24 -24.34 -51.80
N ALA A 571 -9.18 -23.33 -50.91
CA ALA A 571 -8.04 -22.44 -50.78
C ALA A 571 -6.93 -23.03 -49.88
N ALA A 572 -7.30 -23.78 -48.84
CA ALA A 572 -6.35 -24.31 -47.85
C ALA A 572 -5.59 -25.58 -48.27
N GLY A 573 -6.11 -26.35 -49.26
CA GLY A 573 -5.51 -27.61 -49.72
C GLY A 573 -5.76 -28.82 -48.79
N ASP A 574 -5.53 -30.04 -49.30
CA ASP A 574 -5.89 -31.31 -48.61
C ASP A 574 -5.12 -31.55 -47.30
N ALA A 575 -3.99 -30.87 -47.07
CA ALA A 575 -3.17 -31.02 -45.87
C ALA A 575 -3.81 -30.41 -44.59
N PHE A 576 -4.79 -29.52 -44.72
CA PHE A 576 -5.40 -28.80 -43.59
C PHE A 576 -6.75 -29.37 -43.12
N LEU A 577 -7.38 -30.26 -43.91
CA LEU A 577 -8.69 -30.85 -43.61
C LEU A 577 -8.55 -32.20 -42.92
N THR A 578 -9.31 -32.42 -41.84
CA THR A 578 -9.43 -33.77 -41.27
C THR A 578 -10.31 -34.66 -42.15
N ARG A 579 -10.06 -35.98 -42.15
CA ARG A 579 -10.85 -36.97 -42.92
C ARG A 579 -12.36 -36.86 -42.63
N THR A 580 -12.73 -36.62 -41.37
CA THR A 580 -14.13 -36.44 -40.94
C THR A 580 -14.74 -35.14 -41.46
N ALA A 581 -13.99 -34.03 -41.49
CA ALA A 581 -14.46 -32.75 -42.04
C ALA A 581 -14.68 -32.82 -43.56
N ALA A 582 -13.82 -33.55 -44.27
CA ALA A 582 -13.99 -33.80 -45.71
C ALA A 582 -15.25 -34.65 -46.01
N GLU A 583 -15.51 -35.71 -45.23
CA GLU A 583 -16.74 -36.51 -45.32
C GLU A 583 -18.00 -35.68 -45.04
N PHE A 584 -17.97 -34.83 -44.02
CA PHE A 584 -19.08 -33.94 -43.64
C PHE A 584 -19.42 -32.92 -44.74
N LEU A 585 -18.41 -32.31 -45.36
CA LEU A 585 -18.60 -31.38 -46.50
C LEU A 585 -19.12 -32.12 -47.74
N ALA A 586 -18.66 -33.34 -47.98
CA ALA A 586 -19.16 -34.17 -49.07
C ALA A 586 -20.63 -34.58 -48.86
N ALA A 587 -21.02 -34.96 -47.64
CA ALA A 587 -22.40 -35.29 -47.27
C ALA A 587 -23.34 -34.07 -47.37
N SER A 588 -22.89 -32.91 -46.89
CA SER A 588 -23.63 -31.63 -46.99
C SER A 588 -23.91 -31.24 -48.46
N ASN A 589 -22.95 -31.49 -49.35
CA ASN A 589 -23.11 -31.26 -50.78
C ASN A 589 -24.07 -32.26 -51.46
N ARG A 590 -24.16 -33.52 -50.99
CA ARG A 590 -25.12 -34.51 -51.51
C ARG A 590 -26.56 -34.17 -51.13
N VAL A 591 -26.79 -33.71 -49.90
CA VAL A 591 -28.13 -33.26 -49.46
C VAL A 591 -28.59 -32.04 -50.25
N ARG A 592 -27.72 -31.05 -50.50
CA ARG A 592 -28.03 -29.89 -51.37
C ARG A 592 -28.52 -30.29 -52.77
N ARG A 593 -27.99 -31.36 -53.34
CA ARG A 593 -28.43 -31.89 -54.65
C ARG A 593 -29.78 -32.61 -54.56
N ARG A 594 -30.05 -33.31 -53.46
CA ARG A 594 -31.29 -34.08 -53.22
C ARG A 594 -32.50 -33.19 -52.90
N THR A 595 -32.31 -32.11 -52.14
CA THR A 595 -33.38 -31.18 -51.73
C THR A 595 -33.87 -30.29 -52.89
N ARG A 596 -33.01 -29.98 -53.87
CA ARG A 596 -33.42 -29.25 -55.09
C ARG A 596 -34.25 -30.08 -56.07
N LEU A 597 -34.21 -31.42 -55.96
CA LEU A 597 -34.95 -32.33 -56.84
C LEU A 597 -36.34 -32.70 -56.28
N LEU A 598 -36.56 -32.60 -54.96
CA LEU A 598 -37.81 -32.99 -54.30
C LEU A 598 -38.84 -31.86 -54.11
N SER A 599 -38.50 -30.60 -54.39
CA SER A 599 -39.40 -29.45 -54.21
C SER A 599 -40.28 -29.12 -55.44
N ARG A 600 -40.65 -30.14 -56.25
CA ARG A 600 -41.37 -29.96 -57.53
C ARG A 600 -42.65 -30.80 -57.75
N GLY A 601 -43.35 -31.29 -56.71
CA GLY A 601 -44.67 -31.93 -56.86
C GLY A 601 -45.63 -31.55 -55.74
N ALA A 602 -46.38 -30.45 -55.87
CA ALA A 602 -47.75 -30.37 -56.44
C ALA A 602 -48.84 -30.79 -55.43
N VAL A 603 -49.35 -29.84 -54.62
CA VAL A 603 -50.54 -29.00 -54.88
C VAL A 603 -51.90 -29.58 -54.43
N ALA A 604 -51.99 -30.84 -53.98
CA ALA A 604 -53.23 -31.36 -53.38
C ALA A 604 -53.35 -31.19 -51.84
N ALA A 605 -52.27 -30.86 -51.13
CA ALA A 605 -52.27 -30.68 -49.68
C ALA A 605 -52.73 -29.27 -49.22
N LEU A 606 -53.02 -28.37 -50.15
CA LEU A 606 -53.19 -26.92 -49.91
C LEU A 606 -54.44 -26.53 -49.11
N THR A 607 -55.47 -27.37 -49.00
CA THR A 607 -56.69 -27.05 -48.24
C THR A 607 -56.63 -27.52 -46.78
N VAL A 608 -56.03 -28.68 -46.50
CA VAL A 608 -55.73 -29.13 -45.12
C VAL A 608 -54.56 -28.32 -44.53
N LEU A 609 -53.58 -27.96 -45.37
CA LEU A 609 -52.51 -27.04 -45.00
C LEU A 609 -53.00 -25.62 -44.72
N ALA A 610 -54.12 -25.13 -45.25
CA ALA A 610 -54.57 -23.77 -44.93
C ALA A 610 -55.10 -23.64 -43.49
N VAL A 611 -55.77 -24.67 -42.96
CA VAL A 611 -56.25 -24.71 -41.57
C VAL A 611 -55.11 -25.08 -40.61
N LEU A 612 -54.26 -26.04 -40.97
CA LEU A 612 -53.03 -26.33 -40.22
C LEU A 612 -52.01 -25.19 -40.30
N ALA A 613 -51.94 -24.41 -41.38
CA ALA A 613 -51.13 -23.19 -41.45
C ALA A 613 -51.78 -22.02 -40.71
N GLY A 614 -53.10 -21.98 -40.58
CA GLY A 614 -53.79 -21.03 -39.68
C GLY A 614 -53.45 -21.32 -38.22
N TRP A 615 -53.56 -22.59 -37.80
CA TRP A 615 -53.19 -23.03 -36.45
C TRP A 615 -51.68 -22.95 -36.22
N ALA A 616 -50.85 -23.38 -37.17
CA ALA A 616 -49.39 -23.26 -37.09
C ALA A 616 -48.90 -21.82 -37.24
N ALA A 617 -49.65 -20.90 -37.87
CA ALA A 617 -49.31 -19.47 -37.86
C ALA A 617 -49.71 -18.81 -36.54
N ILE A 618 -50.78 -19.26 -35.88
CA ILE A 618 -51.14 -18.83 -34.53
C ILE A 618 -50.15 -19.42 -33.52
N ASP A 619 -49.77 -20.68 -33.66
CA ASP A 619 -48.78 -21.37 -32.82
C ASP A 619 -47.37 -20.82 -33.08
N ALA A 620 -46.98 -20.55 -34.32
CA ALA A 620 -45.71 -19.88 -34.62
C ALA A 620 -45.69 -18.43 -34.17
N ARG A 621 -46.83 -17.72 -34.16
CA ARG A 621 -46.93 -16.38 -33.53
C ARG A 621 -46.81 -16.48 -32.01
N ARG A 622 -47.48 -17.44 -31.37
CA ARG A 622 -47.35 -17.71 -29.93
C ARG A 622 -45.92 -18.10 -29.56
N GLN A 623 -45.30 -19.05 -30.26
CA GLN A 623 -43.91 -19.46 -30.08
C GLN A 623 -42.94 -18.29 -30.32
N ARG A 624 -43.22 -17.43 -31.31
CA ARG A 624 -42.44 -16.21 -31.53
C ARG A 624 -42.60 -15.23 -30.38
N ASP A 625 -43.82 -15.01 -29.89
CA ASP A 625 -44.10 -14.11 -28.77
C ASP A 625 -43.54 -14.67 -27.45
N ASP A 626 -43.55 -15.99 -27.26
CA ASP A 626 -42.89 -16.73 -26.18
C ASP A 626 -41.37 -16.56 -26.27
N ALA A 627 -40.79 -16.75 -27.45
CA ALA A 627 -39.35 -16.61 -27.68
C ALA A 627 -38.89 -15.16 -27.49
N VAL A 628 -39.66 -14.18 -27.97
CA VAL A 628 -39.37 -12.74 -27.78
C VAL A 628 -39.50 -12.37 -26.30
N PHE A 629 -40.55 -12.83 -25.60
CA PHE A 629 -40.70 -12.61 -24.17
C PHE A 629 -39.54 -13.23 -23.36
N ALA A 630 -39.18 -14.49 -23.65
CA ALA A 630 -38.06 -15.17 -23.02
C ALA A 630 -36.72 -14.50 -23.33
N GLN A 631 -36.52 -14.01 -24.55
CA GLN A 631 -35.33 -13.25 -24.93
C GLN A 631 -35.24 -11.92 -24.18
N VAL A 632 -36.34 -11.16 -24.09
CA VAL A 632 -36.38 -9.88 -23.35
C VAL A 632 -36.08 -10.12 -21.87
N LEU A 633 -36.64 -11.18 -21.27
CA LEU A 633 -36.33 -11.56 -19.89
C LEU A 633 -34.88 -12.01 -19.70
N ALA A 634 -34.33 -12.81 -20.62
CA ALA A 634 -32.93 -13.23 -20.55
C ALA A 634 -31.96 -12.04 -20.66
N GLU A 635 -32.27 -11.05 -21.50
CA GLU A 635 -31.46 -9.84 -21.60
C GLU A 635 -31.65 -8.94 -20.36
N ALA A 636 -32.86 -8.87 -19.80
CA ALA A 636 -33.09 -8.19 -18.51
C ALA A 636 -32.26 -8.82 -17.39
N ASP A 637 -32.19 -10.15 -17.32
CA ASP A 637 -31.40 -10.90 -16.33
C ASP A 637 -29.90 -10.67 -16.53
N ARG A 638 -29.44 -10.63 -17.78
CA ARG A 638 -28.03 -10.34 -18.12
C ARG A 638 -27.57 -8.98 -17.59
N PHE A 639 -28.43 -7.97 -17.64
CA PHE A 639 -28.11 -6.61 -17.19
C PHE A 639 -28.46 -6.34 -15.72
N GLN A 640 -29.05 -7.28 -14.99
CA GLN A 640 -29.53 -7.07 -13.62
C GLN A 640 -28.44 -6.49 -12.68
N TYR A 641 -27.19 -6.91 -12.83
CA TYR A 641 -26.07 -6.47 -11.99
C TYR A 641 -25.17 -5.40 -12.64
N SER A 642 -25.21 -5.26 -13.96
CA SER A 642 -24.34 -4.34 -14.70
C SER A 642 -25.03 -3.04 -15.08
N ASP A 643 -26.33 -3.08 -15.40
CA ASP A 643 -27.19 -1.92 -15.67
C ASP A 643 -28.63 -2.19 -15.16
N PRO A 644 -28.88 -1.95 -13.86
CA PRO A 644 -30.20 -2.16 -13.25
C PRO A 644 -31.32 -1.34 -13.93
N SER A 645 -31.00 -0.18 -14.49
CA SER A 645 -31.96 0.67 -15.18
C SER A 645 -32.40 0.09 -16.52
N LEU A 646 -31.45 -0.42 -17.31
CA LEU A 646 -31.78 -1.13 -18.55
C LEU A 646 -32.55 -2.42 -18.25
N SER A 647 -32.12 -3.17 -17.23
CA SER A 647 -32.84 -4.37 -16.76
C SER A 647 -34.28 -4.04 -16.36
N ALA A 648 -34.49 -2.94 -15.65
CA ALA A 648 -35.82 -2.44 -15.28
C ALA A 648 -36.67 -2.10 -16.50
N GLN A 649 -36.11 -1.39 -17.49
CA GLN A 649 -36.80 -1.05 -18.73
C GLN A 649 -37.16 -2.30 -19.55
N LEU A 650 -36.25 -3.27 -19.66
CA LEU A 650 -36.52 -4.54 -20.34
C LEU A 650 -37.57 -5.37 -19.61
N THR A 651 -37.58 -5.36 -18.26
CA THR A 651 -38.62 -6.00 -17.46
C THR A 651 -39.97 -5.32 -17.66
N LEU A 652 -40.02 -3.98 -17.78
CA LEU A 652 -41.24 -3.25 -18.16
C LEU A 652 -41.73 -3.64 -19.56
N VAL A 653 -40.82 -3.85 -20.52
CA VAL A 653 -41.17 -4.36 -21.86
C VAL A 653 -41.74 -5.78 -21.74
N ALA A 654 -41.12 -6.68 -20.98
CA ALA A 654 -41.63 -8.03 -20.74
C ALA A 654 -43.02 -8.00 -20.09
N HIS A 655 -43.23 -7.14 -19.09
CA HIS A 655 -44.54 -6.98 -18.44
C HIS A 655 -45.60 -6.42 -19.40
N ARG A 656 -45.25 -5.48 -20.29
CA ARG A 656 -46.19 -5.01 -21.33
C ARG A 656 -46.51 -6.08 -22.37
N LEU A 657 -45.57 -7.00 -22.65
CA LEU A 657 -45.82 -8.15 -23.51
C LEU A 657 -46.77 -9.17 -22.85
N ARG A 658 -46.70 -9.34 -21.51
CA ARG A 658 -47.58 -10.22 -20.72
C ARG A 658 -47.94 -9.61 -19.35
N PRO A 659 -48.99 -8.76 -19.30
CA PRO A 659 -49.36 -8.05 -18.07
C PRO A 659 -49.78 -8.99 -16.92
N ASP A 660 -50.37 -10.13 -17.26
CA ASP A 660 -50.89 -11.11 -16.29
C ASP A 660 -49.81 -12.10 -15.80
N ASP A 661 -48.56 -11.99 -16.27
CA ASP A 661 -47.47 -12.88 -15.85
C ASP A 661 -46.97 -12.51 -14.43
N VAL A 662 -47.26 -13.39 -13.47
CA VAL A 662 -46.90 -13.23 -12.05
C VAL A 662 -45.38 -13.07 -11.85
N GLY A 663 -44.57 -13.70 -12.72
CA GLY A 663 -43.10 -13.60 -12.70
C GLY A 663 -42.61 -12.19 -12.99
N THR A 664 -43.11 -11.55 -14.05
CA THR A 664 -42.80 -10.14 -14.35
C THR A 664 -43.33 -9.18 -13.29
N GLY A 665 -44.52 -9.44 -12.76
CA GLY A 665 -45.12 -8.64 -11.68
C GLY A 665 -44.24 -8.61 -10.42
N ASN A 666 -43.79 -9.78 -9.96
CA ASN A 666 -42.87 -9.88 -8.82
C ASN A 666 -41.53 -9.18 -9.07
N ARG A 667 -40.98 -9.28 -10.28
CA ARG A 667 -39.74 -8.59 -10.67
C ARG A 667 -39.91 -7.07 -10.63
N LEU A 668 -41.03 -6.53 -11.11
CA LEU A 668 -41.30 -5.08 -11.03
C LEU A 668 -41.42 -4.58 -9.58
N VAL A 669 -42.07 -5.34 -8.70
CA VAL A 669 -42.14 -5.02 -7.27
C VAL A 669 -40.74 -5.02 -6.64
N SER A 670 -39.88 -5.96 -7.02
CA SER A 670 -38.47 -5.97 -6.58
C SER A 670 -37.68 -4.77 -7.11
N ILE A 671 -37.86 -4.42 -8.39
CA ILE A 671 -37.15 -3.31 -9.05
C ILE A 671 -37.54 -1.96 -8.45
N VAL A 672 -38.80 -1.78 -8.03
CA VAL A 672 -39.26 -0.54 -7.39
C VAL A 672 -38.48 -0.21 -6.11
N ASN A 673 -37.90 -1.24 -5.46
CA ASN A 673 -37.07 -1.10 -4.27
C ASN A 673 -35.57 -1.11 -4.57
N ALA A 674 -35.17 -1.19 -5.85
CA ALA A 674 -33.78 -1.17 -6.28
C ALA A 674 -33.34 0.24 -6.72
N PRO A 675 -32.09 0.65 -6.43
CA PRO A 675 -31.57 1.93 -6.92
C PRO A 675 -31.37 1.88 -8.45
N LEU A 676 -32.00 2.82 -9.16
CA LEU A 676 -31.87 2.99 -10.61
C LEU A 676 -30.97 4.20 -10.92
N ALA A 677 -30.21 4.12 -12.00
CA ALA A 677 -29.27 5.16 -12.44
C ALA A 677 -29.58 5.67 -13.87
N THR A 678 -29.36 6.97 -14.12
CA THR A 678 -29.41 7.54 -15.47
C THR A 678 -27.98 7.91 -15.90
N PRO A 679 -27.41 7.30 -16.96
CA PRO A 679 -26.04 7.58 -17.38
C PRO A 679 -25.92 8.98 -18.00
N LEU A 680 -24.97 9.77 -17.49
CA LEU A 680 -24.63 11.09 -18.04
C LEU A 680 -23.52 10.96 -19.08
N LEU A 681 -23.89 11.07 -20.36
CA LEU A 681 -22.96 10.91 -21.48
C LEU A 681 -22.28 12.24 -21.84
N GLY A 682 -20.95 12.23 -21.98
CA GLY A 682 -20.22 13.40 -22.49
C GLY A 682 -18.72 13.36 -22.28
N HIS A 683 -18.24 12.88 -21.13
CA HIS A 683 -16.80 12.72 -20.89
C HIS A 683 -16.19 11.66 -21.80
N THR A 684 -14.93 11.85 -22.21
CA THR A 684 -14.20 10.90 -23.06
C THR A 684 -13.16 10.08 -22.30
N GLY A 685 -13.10 10.22 -20.97
CA GLY A 685 -12.22 9.46 -20.09
C GLY A 685 -12.84 9.25 -18.71
N PRO A 686 -12.18 8.48 -17.82
CA PRO A 686 -12.65 8.23 -16.46
C PRO A 686 -13.04 9.51 -15.71
N VAL A 687 -14.10 9.45 -14.89
CA VAL A 687 -14.53 10.54 -14.00
C VAL A 687 -14.07 10.20 -12.59
N TYR A 688 -13.34 11.10 -11.93
CA TYR A 688 -12.74 10.85 -10.61
C TYR A 688 -13.61 11.29 -9.46
N LEU A 689 -13.98 12.57 -9.46
CA LEU A 689 -14.80 13.16 -8.41
C LEU A 689 -15.99 13.91 -9.02
N THR A 690 -17.08 13.89 -8.26
CA THR A 690 -18.34 14.53 -8.59
C THR A 690 -18.84 15.31 -7.39
N THR A 691 -19.35 16.52 -7.62
CA THR A 691 -19.83 17.40 -6.54
C THR A 691 -21.16 18.02 -6.95
N PHE A 692 -22.12 18.07 -6.03
CA PHE A 692 -23.35 18.84 -6.22
C PHE A 692 -23.13 20.28 -5.76
N SER A 693 -23.81 21.23 -6.41
CA SER A 693 -23.92 22.58 -5.87
C SER A 693 -24.68 22.58 -4.54
N PRO A 694 -24.48 23.59 -3.68
CA PRO A 694 -25.17 23.67 -2.38
C PRO A 694 -26.70 23.64 -2.47
N ASP A 695 -27.29 24.11 -3.57
CA ASP A 695 -28.73 24.06 -3.85
C ASP A 695 -29.21 22.75 -4.50
N GLY A 696 -28.29 21.83 -4.78
CA GLY A 696 -28.55 20.53 -5.41
C GLY A 696 -28.96 20.59 -6.88
N ARG A 697 -28.91 21.76 -7.52
CA ARG A 697 -29.40 21.96 -8.91
C ARG A 697 -28.35 21.74 -9.98
N LEU A 698 -27.07 21.86 -9.62
CA LEU A 698 -25.95 21.63 -10.51
C LEU A 698 -25.12 20.45 -10.02
N LEU A 699 -24.53 19.71 -10.95
CA LEU A 699 -23.53 18.69 -10.71
C LEU A 699 -22.28 19.07 -11.50
N ALA A 700 -21.11 19.06 -10.87
CA ALA A 700 -19.82 19.19 -11.53
C ALA A 700 -19.08 17.85 -11.52
N THR A 701 -18.46 17.49 -12.65
CA THR A 701 -17.75 16.22 -12.83
C THR A 701 -16.33 16.47 -13.34
N ALA A 702 -15.32 15.96 -12.64
CA ALA A 702 -13.90 16.09 -12.98
C ALA A 702 -13.36 14.80 -13.63
N SER A 703 -12.66 14.92 -14.76
CA SER A 703 -12.31 13.76 -15.59
C SER A 703 -10.86 13.71 -16.07
N TYR A 704 -10.42 12.49 -16.40
CA TYR A 704 -9.20 12.17 -17.12
C TYR A 704 -9.08 12.90 -18.47
N ASP A 705 -10.21 13.28 -19.08
CA ASP A 705 -10.23 14.01 -20.34
C ASP A 705 -9.74 15.47 -20.24
N ARG A 706 -9.27 15.88 -19.05
CA ARG A 706 -8.71 17.21 -18.73
C ARG A 706 -9.76 18.32 -18.67
N THR A 707 -11.04 17.94 -18.59
CA THR A 707 -12.16 18.88 -18.49
C THR A 707 -12.96 18.70 -17.22
N VAL A 708 -13.61 19.78 -16.80
CA VAL A 708 -14.76 19.71 -15.89
C VAL A 708 -16.02 19.90 -16.72
N ARG A 709 -17.07 19.13 -16.44
CA ARG A 709 -18.40 19.35 -17.03
C ARG A 709 -19.40 19.73 -15.96
N LEU A 710 -20.35 20.58 -16.35
CA LEU A 710 -21.49 20.98 -15.53
C LEU A 710 -22.77 20.35 -16.08
N TRP A 711 -23.64 19.94 -15.18
CA TRP A 711 -24.93 19.33 -15.50
C TRP A 711 -26.01 20.04 -14.70
N ASP A 712 -27.10 20.41 -15.36
CA ASP A 712 -28.34 20.78 -14.70
C ASP A 712 -29.04 19.50 -14.25
N VAL A 713 -29.22 19.38 -12.95
CA VAL A 713 -29.86 18.25 -12.26
C VAL A 713 -31.06 18.73 -11.44
N SER A 714 -31.58 19.94 -11.71
CA SER A 714 -32.79 20.48 -11.09
C SER A 714 -34.00 19.55 -11.25
N ASP A 715 -34.04 18.82 -12.37
CA ASP A 715 -34.89 17.65 -12.56
C ASP A 715 -33.98 16.40 -12.64
N PRO A 716 -33.86 15.62 -11.55
CA PRO A 716 -33.03 14.42 -11.52
C PRO A 716 -33.44 13.35 -12.55
N ALA A 717 -34.69 13.39 -13.04
CA ALA A 717 -35.17 12.46 -14.07
C ALA A 717 -34.75 12.90 -15.48
N ARG A 718 -34.32 14.16 -15.66
CA ARG A 718 -33.90 14.72 -16.95
C ARG A 718 -32.65 15.60 -16.82
N PRO A 719 -31.52 15.03 -16.39
CA PRO A 719 -30.28 15.77 -16.27
C PRO A 719 -29.81 16.26 -17.65
N LYS A 720 -29.32 17.50 -17.74
CA LYS A 720 -28.87 18.11 -19.01
C LYS A 720 -27.44 18.63 -18.89
N PRO A 721 -26.56 18.38 -19.87
CA PRO A 721 -25.26 19.04 -19.91
C PRO A 721 -25.48 20.56 -20.06
N LEU A 722 -24.69 21.33 -19.32
CA LEU A 722 -24.85 22.77 -19.21
C LEU A 722 -23.56 23.46 -19.65
N GLY A 723 -23.65 24.25 -20.73
CA GLY A 723 -22.51 24.95 -21.32
C GLY A 723 -21.52 24.03 -22.06
N ALA A 724 -20.38 24.59 -22.48
CA ALA A 724 -19.24 23.83 -23.00
C ALA A 724 -18.39 23.29 -21.83
N PRO A 725 -17.63 22.19 -22.03
CA PRO A 725 -16.70 21.70 -21.01
C PRO A 725 -15.70 22.79 -20.60
N LEU A 726 -15.41 22.88 -19.31
CA LEU A 726 -14.45 23.82 -18.76
C LEU A 726 -13.04 23.32 -19.07
N THR A 727 -12.40 23.98 -20.03
CA THR A 727 -11.07 23.60 -20.54
C THR A 727 -9.98 24.55 -20.02
N GLY A 728 -8.82 24.01 -19.65
CA GLY A 728 -7.66 24.83 -19.32
C GLY A 728 -6.55 24.05 -18.62
N HIS A 729 -6.89 23.01 -17.86
CA HIS A 729 -5.89 22.12 -17.28
C HIS A 729 -5.08 21.41 -18.37
N THR A 730 -3.78 21.26 -18.15
CA THR A 730 -2.87 20.60 -19.11
C THR A 730 -2.81 19.09 -18.89
N GLY A 731 -3.12 18.64 -17.67
CA GLY A 731 -3.30 17.25 -17.26
C GLY A 731 -4.75 16.91 -16.88
N TRP A 732 -4.99 15.66 -16.48
CA TRP A 732 -6.28 15.19 -15.95
C TRP A 732 -6.75 16.00 -14.74
N VAL A 733 -8.07 16.19 -14.63
CA VAL A 733 -8.69 16.90 -13.51
C VAL A 733 -9.07 15.88 -12.45
N SER A 734 -8.52 16.05 -11.25
CA SER A 734 -8.70 15.16 -10.11
C SER A 734 -9.94 15.53 -9.29
N SER A 735 -10.20 16.84 -9.12
CA SER A 735 -11.25 17.35 -8.25
C SER A 735 -11.88 18.63 -8.81
N ALA A 736 -13.19 18.79 -8.55
CA ALA A 736 -13.92 20.03 -8.75
C ALA A 736 -14.88 20.21 -7.57
N VAL A 737 -14.92 21.42 -6.97
CA VAL A 737 -15.74 21.74 -5.79
C VAL A 737 -16.39 23.11 -5.94
N PHE A 738 -17.67 23.21 -5.55
CA PHE A 738 -18.39 24.48 -5.52
C PHE A 738 -18.06 25.27 -4.25
N SER A 739 -18.06 26.60 -4.35
CA SER A 739 -18.12 27.47 -3.19
C SER A 739 -19.46 27.32 -2.46
N PRO A 740 -19.54 27.65 -1.15
CA PRO A 740 -20.79 27.55 -0.38
C PRO A 740 -21.94 28.41 -0.92
N ASP A 741 -21.64 29.48 -1.65
CA ASP A 741 -22.63 30.33 -2.32
C ASP A 741 -23.03 29.83 -3.73
N GLY A 742 -22.39 28.76 -4.23
CA GLY A 742 -22.61 28.17 -5.54
C GLY A 742 -22.14 29.00 -6.74
N ARG A 743 -21.55 30.18 -6.52
CA ARG A 743 -21.18 31.12 -7.60
C ARG A 743 -19.78 30.92 -8.14
N THR A 744 -18.93 30.20 -7.42
CA THR A 744 -17.56 29.90 -7.83
C THR A 744 -17.35 28.39 -7.86
N LEU A 745 -16.62 27.90 -8.86
CA LEU A 745 -16.13 26.52 -8.90
C LEU A 745 -14.61 26.53 -8.87
N ALA A 746 -14.02 25.72 -8.00
CA ALA A 746 -12.59 25.45 -8.00
C ALA A 746 -12.34 24.08 -8.63
N SER A 747 -11.37 23.98 -9.55
CA SER A 747 -10.92 22.72 -10.14
C SER A 747 -9.43 22.51 -9.95
N ALA A 748 -9.02 21.28 -9.69
CA ALA A 748 -7.64 20.87 -9.45
C ALA A 748 -7.25 19.74 -10.40
N GLY A 749 -5.98 19.70 -10.80
CA GLY A 749 -5.48 18.66 -11.69
C GLY A 749 -4.07 18.20 -11.38
N ASP A 750 -3.64 17.24 -12.19
CA ASP A 750 -2.28 16.67 -12.22
C ASP A 750 -1.20 17.64 -12.67
N ASP A 751 -1.61 18.72 -13.33
CA ASP A 751 -0.73 19.82 -13.70
C ASP A 751 -0.25 20.65 -12.49
N GLY A 752 -0.67 20.29 -11.27
CA GLY A 752 -0.30 20.96 -10.03
C GLY A 752 -0.96 22.34 -9.86
N THR A 753 -1.98 22.64 -10.67
CA THR A 753 -2.67 23.93 -10.64
C THR A 753 -4.09 23.80 -10.09
N VAL A 754 -4.54 24.89 -9.47
CA VAL A 754 -5.96 25.08 -9.11
C VAL A 754 -6.52 26.23 -9.95
N ARG A 755 -7.71 26.05 -10.53
CA ARG A 755 -8.38 27.06 -11.36
C ARG A 755 -9.72 27.44 -10.75
N LEU A 756 -10.06 28.73 -10.81
CA LEU A 756 -11.33 29.27 -10.33
C LEU A 756 -12.20 29.71 -11.51
N TRP A 757 -13.48 29.36 -11.46
CA TRP A 757 -14.47 29.62 -12.51
C TRP A 757 -15.67 30.39 -11.96
N ASP A 758 -16.10 31.41 -12.70
CA ASP A 758 -17.31 32.18 -12.42
C ASP A 758 -18.51 31.37 -12.90
N LEU A 759 -19.43 31.07 -11.99
CA LEU A 759 -20.70 30.39 -12.25
C LEU A 759 -21.91 31.30 -12.00
N THR A 760 -21.73 32.63 -12.01
CA THR A 760 -22.86 33.57 -11.94
C THR A 760 -23.85 33.32 -13.08
N ASP A 761 -23.35 33.00 -14.28
CA ASP A 761 -24.11 32.32 -15.33
C ASP A 761 -23.50 30.93 -15.58
N PRO A 762 -24.07 29.85 -15.01
CA PRO A 762 -23.54 28.51 -15.17
C PRO A 762 -23.46 28.09 -16.64
N ARG A 763 -24.26 28.68 -17.55
CA ARG A 763 -24.29 28.32 -18.98
C ARG A 763 -23.08 28.86 -19.74
N ARG A 764 -22.39 29.84 -19.17
CA ARG A 764 -21.21 30.49 -19.73
C ARG A 764 -20.14 30.67 -18.64
N PRO A 765 -19.57 29.55 -18.14
CA PRO A 765 -18.55 29.64 -17.10
C PRO A 765 -17.29 30.29 -17.66
N THR A 766 -16.74 31.26 -16.93
CA THR A 766 -15.51 31.97 -17.32
C THR A 766 -14.42 31.85 -16.26
N PRO A 767 -13.14 31.70 -16.65
CA PRO A 767 -12.05 31.68 -15.67
C PRO A 767 -11.95 33.04 -14.96
N LEU A 768 -11.90 33.03 -13.63
CA LEU A 768 -11.88 34.23 -12.78
C LEU A 768 -10.48 34.82 -12.59
N HIS A 769 -9.46 33.97 -12.60
CA HIS A 769 -8.08 34.32 -12.30
C HIS A 769 -7.10 33.45 -13.09
N ALA A 770 -5.82 33.84 -13.11
CA ALA A 770 -4.76 32.95 -13.58
C ALA A 770 -4.74 31.67 -12.71
N PRO A 771 -4.26 30.52 -13.25
CA PRO A 771 -4.16 29.30 -12.46
C PRO A 771 -3.32 29.54 -11.20
N LEU A 772 -3.84 29.12 -10.05
CA LEU A 772 -3.13 29.15 -8.78
C LEU A 772 -2.04 28.09 -8.83
N THR A 773 -0.80 28.55 -8.93
CA THR A 773 0.41 27.73 -8.98
C THR A 773 1.07 27.68 -7.61
N GLY A 774 1.57 26.51 -7.22
CA GLY A 774 2.33 26.37 -5.99
C GLY A 774 2.59 24.92 -5.61
N HIS A 775 1.68 23.99 -5.97
CA HIS A 775 1.93 22.56 -5.85
C HIS A 775 2.94 22.10 -6.91
N GLY A 776 3.86 21.23 -6.51
CA GLY A 776 4.89 20.66 -7.39
C GLY A 776 4.47 19.41 -8.17
N ASP A 777 3.31 18.84 -7.83
CA ASP A 777 2.77 17.60 -8.38
C ASP A 777 1.22 17.66 -8.27
N THR A 778 0.52 16.58 -8.60
CA THR A 778 -0.93 16.45 -8.63
C THR A 778 -1.60 17.01 -7.37
N VAL A 779 -2.63 17.82 -7.55
CA VAL A 779 -3.53 18.21 -6.46
C VAL A 779 -4.64 17.18 -6.38
N HIS A 780 -4.80 16.46 -5.27
CA HIS A 780 -5.79 15.37 -5.16
C HIS A 780 -7.14 15.86 -4.66
N SER A 781 -7.15 16.83 -3.75
CA SER A 781 -8.36 17.26 -3.05
C SER A 781 -8.42 18.78 -2.89
N LEU A 782 -9.65 19.30 -2.93
CA LEU A 782 -9.99 20.70 -2.71
C LEU A 782 -11.13 20.78 -1.69
N ALA A 783 -11.09 21.79 -0.83
CA ALA A 783 -12.21 22.11 0.06
C ALA A 783 -12.31 23.62 0.28
N PHE A 784 -13.51 24.20 0.12
CA PHE A 784 -13.77 25.56 0.55
C PHE A 784 -14.04 25.61 2.06
N SER A 785 -13.64 26.70 2.71
CA SER A 785 -14.12 27.03 4.04
C SER A 785 -15.63 27.29 4.00
N PRO A 786 -16.38 27.07 5.10
CA PRO A 786 -17.83 27.30 5.15
C PRO A 786 -18.25 28.74 4.80
N ASP A 787 -17.38 29.72 5.05
CA ASP A 787 -17.60 31.13 4.69
C ASP A 787 -17.25 31.47 3.22
N GLY A 788 -16.69 30.51 2.47
CA GLY A 788 -16.29 30.65 1.08
C GLY A 788 -15.06 31.52 0.82
N ARG A 789 -14.39 32.03 1.87
CA ARG A 789 -13.25 32.97 1.72
C ARG A 789 -11.90 32.29 1.61
N THR A 790 -11.80 31.04 2.03
CA THR A 790 -10.55 30.27 2.01
C THR A 790 -10.77 28.99 1.20
N LEU A 791 -9.79 28.62 0.39
CA LEU A 791 -9.73 27.34 -0.29
C LEU A 791 -8.51 26.57 0.20
N ALA A 792 -8.69 25.31 0.59
CA ALA A 792 -7.61 24.39 0.91
C ALA A 792 -7.37 23.42 -0.26
N SER A 793 -6.10 23.14 -0.56
CA SER A 793 -5.69 22.16 -1.56
C SER A 793 -4.66 21.18 -1.01
N GLY A 794 -4.94 19.88 -1.12
CA GLY A 794 -4.03 18.79 -0.74
C GLY A 794 -3.35 18.20 -1.97
N GLY A 795 -2.01 18.11 -1.95
CA GLY A 795 -1.23 17.65 -3.09
C GLY A 795 -0.38 16.41 -2.84
N LYS A 796 0.11 15.84 -3.94
CA LYS A 796 1.09 14.76 -4.00
C LYS A 796 2.51 15.21 -3.62
N ASP A 797 2.71 16.50 -3.44
CA ASP A 797 3.94 17.11 -2.92
C ASP A 797 3.95 17.19 -1.38
N ASP A 798 3.20 16.30 -0.72
CA ASP A 798 3.10 16.10 0.74
C ASP A 798 2.60 17.34 1.52
N ALA A 799 2.10 18.36 0.82
CA ALA A 799 1.75 19.64 1.41
C ALA A 799 0.27 19.97 1.22
N VAL A 800 -0.28 20.68 2.21
CA VAL A 800 -1.56 21.38 2.07
C VAL A 800 -1.31 22.87 1.88
N ARG A 801 -2.03 23.51 0.96
CA ARG A 801 -1.95 24.96 0.74
C ARG A 801 -3.29 25.61 0.98
N LEU A 802 -3.26 26.82 1.55
CA LEU A 802 -4.41 27.66 1.76
C LEU A 802 -4.37 28.83 0.77
N TRP A 803 -5.52 29.20 0.25
CA TRP A 803 -5.68 30.28 -0.73
C TRP A 803 -6.75 31.25 -0.26
N ASP A 804 -6.44 32.54 -0.33
CA ASP A 804 -7.39 33.63 -0.17
C ASP A 804 -8.23 33.71 -1.44
N VAL A 805 -9.51 33.46 -1.29
CA VAL A 805 -10.50 33.49 -2.37
C VAL A 805 -11.69 34.38 -1.99
N ALA A 806 -11.51 35.28 -1.01
CA ALA A 806 -12.54 36.25 -0.63
C ALA A 806 -12.92 37.17 -1.81
N ASP A 807 -11.95 37.50 -2.66
CA ASP A 807 -12.16 37.97 -4.03
C ASP A 807 -11.53 36.93 -4.99
N PRO A 808 -12.34 36.03 -5.58
CA PRO A 808 -11.84 34.99 -6.48
C PRO A 808 -11.06 35.52 -7.69
N ARG A 809 -11.25 36.79 -8.09
CA ARG A 809 -10.53 37.42 -9.21
C ARG A 809 -9.11 37.85 -8.83
N ARG A 810 -8.82 37.91 -7.53
CA ARG A 810 -7.52 38.29 -6.93
C ARG A 810 -7.01 37.20 -5.98
N ALA A 811 -7.31 35.95 -6.30
CA ALA A 811 -6.95 34.83 -5.46
C ALA A 811 -5.42 34.71 -5.30
N ARG A 812 -4.96 34.40 -4.09
CA ARG A 812 -3.53 34.33 -3.75
C ARG A 812 -3.26 33.30 -2.67
N ALA A 813 -2.05 32.77 -2.62
CA ALA A 813 -1.64 31.87 -1.54
C ALA A 813 -1.65 32.60 -0.19
N LEU A 814 -2.12 31.91 0.85
CA LEU A 814 -2.09 32.34 2.24
C LEU A 814 -0.99 31.60 2.99
N GLY A 815 -0.06 32.36 3.57
CA GLY A 815 1.01 31.83 4.40
C GLY A 815 1.97 30.88 3.66
N SER A 816 2.74 30.13 4.43
CA SER A 816 3.56 29.03 3.93
C SER A 816 2.73 27.75 3.79
N PRO A 817 3.10 26.82 2.88
CA PRO A 817 2.46 25.51 2.81
C PRO A 817 2.50 24.80 4.17
N LEU A 818 1.39 24.13 4.49
CA LEU A 818 1.28 23.24 5.63
C LEU A 818 2.06 21.96 5.34
N VAL A 819 3.23 21.87 5.96
CA VAL A 819 4.15 20.74 5.84
C VAL A 819 4.15 19.95 7.15
N GLY A 820 4.33 18.63 7.05
CA GLY A 820 4.35 17.74 8.21
C GLY A 820 3.96 16.30 7.87
N HIS A 821 3.23 16.11 6.76
CA HIS A 821 3.02 14.80 6.18
C HIS A 821 4.28 14.34 5.44
N THR A 822 4.51 13.02 5.43
CA THR A 822 5.65 12.38 4.75
C THR A 822 5.23 11.59 3.51
N GLY A 823 4.01 11.85 3.04
CA GLY A 823 3.44 11.30 1.82
C GLY A 823 2.26 12.11 1.28
N PRO A 824 1.73 11.73 0.10
CA PRO A 824 0.67 12.46 -0.58
C PRO A 824 -0.57 12.73 0.29
N VAL A 825 -1.10 13.95 0.20
CA VAL A 825 -2.35 14.30 0.86
C VAL A 825 -3.52 13.94 -0.05
N TRP A 826 -4.31 12.94 0.35
CA TRP A 826 -5.44 12.42 -0.44
C TRP A 826 -6.72 13.23 -0.26
N SER A 827 -6.96 13.76 0.94
CA SER A 827 -8.22 14.40 1.29
C SER A 827 -7.99 15.56 2.25
N VAL A 828 -8.68 16.67 2.03
CA VAL A 828 -8.74 17.81 2.96
C VAL A 828 -10.20 18.16 3.26
N ALA A 829 -10.50 18.57 4.50
CA ALA A 829 -11.85 18.96 4.89
C ALA A 829 -11.83 20.03 6.00
N PHE A 830 -12.63 21.08 5.86
CA PHE A 830 -12.84 22.06 6.92
C PHE A 830 -13.89 21.56 7.92
N SER A 831 -13.74 21.96 9.18
CA SER A 831 -14.81 21.87 10.18
C SER A 831 -15.96 22.80 9.80
N PRO A 832 -17.20 22.53 10.26
CA PRO A 832 -18.38 23.33 9.92
C PRO A 832 -18.31 24.80 10.37
N ASP A 833 -17.51 25.11 11.40
CA ASP A 833 -17.23 26.47 11.87
C ASP A 833 -16.06 27.16 11.12
N GLY A 834 -15.35 26.41 10.27
CA GLY A 834 -14.22 26.89 9.47
C GLY A 834 -12.94 27.14 10.26
N THR A 835 -12.86 26.80 11.54
CA THR A 835 -11.68 27.07 12.39
C THR A 835 -10.64 25.97 12.34
N THR A 836 -11.02 24.76 11.91
CA THR A 836 -10.16 23.58 11.86
C THR A 836 -10.13 22.99 10.45
N LEU A 837 -8.96 22.54 10.02
CA LEU A 837 -8.76 21.80 8.77
C LEU A 837 -8.18 20.42 9.09
N ALA A 838 -8.82 19.38 8.58
CA ALA A 838 -8.28 18.02 8.59
C ALA A 838 -7.63 17.69 7.24
N ALA A 839 -6.50 16.99 7.29
CA ALA A 839 -5.81 16.48 6.11
C ALA A 839 -5.47 15.00 6.33
N GLY A 840 -5.91 14.11 5.42
CA GLY A 840 -5.59 12.68 5.41
C GLY A 840 -4.52 12.36 4.36
N SER A 841 -3.53 11.54 4.75
CA SER A 841 -2.31 11.31 3.96
C SER A 841 -1.98 9.83 3.74
N ALA A 842 -1.21 9.57 2.68
CA ALA A 842 -0.58 8.29 2.40
C ALA A 842 0.40 7.82 3.48
N ASP A 843 0.87 8.72 4.36
CA ASP A 843 1.72 8.35 5.51
C ASP A 843 0.98 7.62 6.64
N SER A 844 -0.27 7.22 6.40
CA SER A 844 -1.17 6.53 7.35
C SER A 844 -1.69 7.42 8.49
N THR A 845 -1.58 8.74 8.34
CA THR A 845 -2.02 9.70 9.37
C THR A 845 -2.96 10.79 8.88
N ALA A 846 -3.74 11.35 9.81
CA ALA A 846 -4.51 12.57 9.60
C ALA A 846 -3.97 13.66 10.52
N SER A 847 -3.67 14.82 9.96
CA SER A 847 -3.31 15.99 10.77
C SER A 847 -4.50 16.94 10.88
N LEU A 848 -4.71 17.47 12.08
CA LEU A 848 -5.62 18.59 12.31
C LEU A 848 -4.83 19.90 12.37
N TRP A 849 -5.39 20.96 11.81
CA TRP A 849 -4.78 22.28 11.75
C TRP A 849 -5.79 23.34 12.19
N ASN A 850 -5.41 24.21 13.12
CA ASN A 850 -6.15 25.42 13.42
C ASN A 850 -5.88 26.42 12.30
N VAL A 851 -6.95 26.86 11.67
CA VAL A 851 -6.97 27.78 10.53
C VAL A 851 -7.86 28.99 10.82
N THR A 852 -8.13 29.29 12.10
CA THR A 852 -8.85 30.51 12.51
C THR A 852 -8.20 31.77 11.94
N ASN A 853 -6.87 31.77 11.83
CA ASN A 853 -6.11 32.70 10.99
C ASN A 853 -5.43 31.90 9.87
N PRO A 854 -6.03 31.81 8.67
CA PRO A 854 -5.48 31.01 7.57
C PRO A 854 -4.11 31.49 7.07
N ALA A 855 -3.67 32.71 7.40
CA ALA A 855 -2.32 33.18 7.07
C ALA A 855 -1.24 32.62 8.00
N HIS A 856 -1.63 32.16 9.19
CA HIS A 856 -0.76 31.62 10.23
C HIS A 856 -1.37 30.35 10.85
N PRO A 857 -1.56 29.29 10.05
CA PRO A 857 -2.15 28.06 10.55
C PRO A 857 -1.18 27.31 11.48
N SER A 858 -1.72 26.61 12.47
CA SER A 858 -0.95 25.83 13.45
C SER A 858 -1.49 24.42 13.54
N ARG A 859 -0.61 23.42 13.72
CA ARG A 859 -1.05 22.04 13.87
C ARG A 859 -1.71 21.84 15.23
N VAL A 860 -2.82 21.11 15.27
CA VAL A 860 -3.55 20.76 16.47
C VAL A 860 -3.22 19.32 16.85
N GLY A 861 -2.35 19.19 17.84
CA GLY A 861 -1.94 17.89 18.35
C GLY A 861 -1.08 17.05 17.39
N GLU A 862 -0.92 15.78 17.77
CA GLU A 862 -0.20 14.76 17.04
C GLU A 862 -1.07 14.21 15.90
N PRO A 863 -0.47 13.67 14.84
CA PRO A 863 -1.22 13.05 13.76
C PRO A 863 -2.07 11.90 14.32
N LEU A 864 -3.33 11.85 13.90
CA LEU A 864 -4.23 10.74 14.16
C LEU A 864 -3.78 9.56 13.31
N ALA A 865 -3.10 8.60 13.93
CA ALA A 865 -2.48 7.47 13.23
C ALA A 865 -3.44 6.28 13.08
N GLY A 866 -3.52 5.74 11.87
CA GLY A 866 -4.09 4.41 11.63
C GLY A 866 -3.14 3.31 12.11
N ALA A 867 -3.66 2.07 12.25
CA ALA A 867 -2.80 0.92 12.60
C ALA A 867 -1.86 0.56 11.44
N SER A 868 -2.33 0.71 10.20
CA SER A 868 -1.56 0.60 8.97
C SER A 868 -2.36 1.18 7.79
N GLY A 869 -1.69 1.49 6.68
CA GLY A 869 -2.36 1.86 5.43
C GLY A 869 -2.68 3.35 5.27
N GLU A 870 -2.69 3.79 4.02
CA GLU A 870 -2.93 5.18 3.61
C GLU A 870 -4.30 5.69 4.05
N MET A 871 -4.41 6.96 4.44
CA MET A 871 -5.69 7.56 4.81
C MET A 871 -6.28 8.33 3.63
N TYR A 872 -7.28 7.73 2.99
CA TYR A 872 -7.82 8.20 1.72
C TYR A 872 -8.86 9.31 1.86
N ALA A 873 -9.62 9.32 2.96
CA ALA A 873 -10.75 10.23 3.14
C ALA A 873 -10.85 10.71 4.58
N VAL A 874 -11.18 12.00 4.75
CA VAL A 874 -11.50 12.61 6.03
C VAL A 874 -12.77 13.45 5.91
N GLY A 875 -13.59 13.49 6.94
CA GLY A 875 -14.81 14.31 6.95
C GLY A 875 -15.29 14.61 8.37
N PHE A 876 -15.67 15.85 8.62
CA PHE A 876 -16.25 16.25 9.90
C PHE A 876 -17.74 15.94 9.97
N SER A 877 -18.22 15.62 11.17
CA SER A 877 -19.64 15.62 11.49
C SER A 877 -20.22 17.03 11.38
N PRO A 878 -21.53 17.19 11.11
CA PRO A 878 -22.17 18.51 11.01
C PRO A 878 -22.04 19.39 12.25
N ASP A 879 -21.81 18.79 13.43
CA ASP A 879 -21.60 19.50 14.69
C ASP A 879 -20.11 19.80 14.99
N GLY A 880 -19.20 19.37 14.11
CA GLY A 880 -17.74 19.56 14.23
C GLY A 880 -17.06 18.73 15.32
N ARG A 881 -17.79 17.89 16.06
CA ARG A 881 -17.26 17.15 17.23
C ARG A 881 -16.57 15.84 16.87
N THR A 882 -16.87 15.29 15.70
CA THR A 882 -16.35 14.00 15.27
C THR A 882 -15.71 14.13 13.89
N LEU A 883 -14.50 13.61 13.76
CA LEU A 883 -13.86 13.42 12.47
C LEU A 883 -13.98 11.94 12.08
N ALA A 884 -14.56 11.65 10.93
CA ALA A 884 -14.49 10.33 10.31
C ALA A 884 -13.27 10.25 9.42
N SER A 885 -12.56 9.12 9.46
CA SER A 885 -11.44 8.85 8.55
C SER A 885 -11.52 7.45 7.97
N GLY A 886 -11.36 7.32 6.64
CA GLY A 886 -11.27 6.04 5.95
C GLY A 886 -9.82 5.68 5.61
N SER A 887 -9.35 4.53 6.10
CA SER A 887 -7.96 4.07 5.91
C SER A 887 -7.85 2.80 5.06
N GLY A 888 -6.70 2.62 4.43
CA GLY A 888 -6.32 1.44 3.64
C GLY A 888 -6.19 0.13 4.44
N ASP A 889 -6.26 0.18 5.77
CA ASP A 889 -6.46 -1.03 6.60
C ASP A 889 -7.92 -1.54 6.60
N GLY A 890 -8.79 -0.94 5.78
CA GLY A 890 -10.18 -1.35 5.64
C GLY A 890 -11.07 -0.88 6.79
N LYS A 891 -10.59 0.03 7.66
CA LYS A 891 -11.36 0.55 8.79
C LYS A 891 -11.73 2.02 8.60
N VAL A 892 -12.96 2.35 9.01
CA VAL A 892 -13.38 3.71 9.29
C VAL A 892 -13.20 3.97 10.78
N ARG A 893 -12.59 5.11 11.13
CA ARG A 893 -12.42 5.54 12.52
C ARG A 893 -13.17 6.84 12.75
N LEU A 894 -13.82 6.93 13.91
CA LEU A 894 -14.45 8.15 14.39
C LEU A 894 -13.57 8.72 15.51
N TRP A 895 -13.05 9.92 15.30
CA TRP A 895 -12.19 10.62 16.23
C TRP A 895 -12.98 11.72 16.91
N THR A 896 -12.95 11.78 18.25
CA THR A 896 -13.56 12.90 18.98
C THR A 896 -12.60 14.08 18.98
N VAL A 897 -12.99 15.19 18.35
CA VAL A 897 -12.16 16.39 18.22
C VAL A 897 -12.33 17.27 19.48
N PRO A 898 -11.24 17.70 20.15
CA PRO A 898 -11.35 18.58 21.32
C PRO A 898 -11.91 19.96 20.94
N GLY A 899 -12.96 20.41 21.63
CA GLY A 899 -13.58 21.72 21.41
C GLY A 899 -12.97 22.89 22.19
N GLY A 900 -12.00 22.62 23.08
CA GLY A 900 -11.38 23.61 23.98
C GLY A 900 -10.08 24.21 23.45
N ASP A 901 -9.82 24.13 22.14
CA ASP A 901 -8.60 24.65 21.51
C ASP A 901 -8.87 26.05 20.96
N MET A 902 -8.07 27.03 21.37
CA MET A 902 -8.15 28.43 20.96
C MET A 902 -6.83 28.87 20.34
N PRO A 903 -6.82 29.79 19.37
CA PRO A 903 -5.59 30.38 18.86
C PRO A 903 -4.88 31.21 19.94
N GLY A 904 -3.58 30.99 20.12
CA GLY A 904 -2.73 31.73 21.06
C GLY A 904 -1.46 30.99 21.48
N GLN A 905 -0.39 31.73 21.78
CA GLN A 905 0.85 31.22 22.40
C GLN A 905 0.88 31.43 23.91
N VAL A 906 0.33 32.56 24.35
CA VAL A 906 0.25 32.98 25.76
C VAL A 906 -1.21 33.15 26.15
N GLY A 907 -1.50 33.04 27.44
CA GLY A 907 -2.84 33.25 27.95
C GLY A 907 -2.86 33.80 29.37
N ALA A 908 -4.02 34.27 29.80
CA ALA A 908 -4.29 34.62 31.19
C ALA A 908 -5.78 34.47 31.48
N PHE A 909 -6.13 33.74 32.54
CA PHE A 909 -7.50 33.73 33.03
C PHE A 909 -7.79 35.06 33.73
N ARG A 910 -8.97 35.62 33.45
CA ARG A 910 -9.52 36.70 34.25
C ARG A 910 -9.79 36.16 35.67
N PRO A 911 -9.61 36.96 36.75
CA PRO A 911 -9.76 36.47 38.12
C PRO A 911 -11.11 35.83 38.46
N ASP A 912 -12.18 36.15 37.71
CA ASP A 912 -13.51 35.55 37.87
C ASP A 912 -13.66 34.18 37.21
N GLY A 913 -12.67 33.74 36.42
CA GLY A 913 -12.64 32.47 35.69
C GLY A 913 -13.53 32.42 34.45
N LYS A 914 -14.32 33.47 34.18
CA LYS A 914 -15.30 33.50 33.09
C LYS A 914 -14.73 33.95 31.75
N VAL A 915 -13.54 34.56 31.76
CA VAL A 915 -12.87 35.02 30.54
C VAL A 915 -11.44 34.53 30.51
N LEU A 916 -11.01 34.06 29.34
CA LEU A 916 -9.61 33.78 29.04
C LEU A 916 -9.14 34.77 27.98
N ALA A 917 -8.04 35.48 28.24
CA ALA A 917 -7.32 36.20 27.20
C ALA A 917 -6.28 35.27 26.59
N THR A 918 -6.18 35.24 25.26
CA THR A 918 -5.10 34.58 24.54
C THR A 918 -4.37 35.57 23.64
N GLY A 919 -3.06 35.44 23.53
CA GLY A 919 -2.22 36.26 22.68
C GLY A 919 -1.55 35.39 21.62
N GLY A 920 -1.79 35.68 20.34
CA GLY A 920 -1.28 34.90 19.23
C GLY A 920 0.08 35.36 18.71
N GLY A 921 0.73 34.49 17.92
CA GLY A 921 1.95 34.84 17.17
C GLY A 921 1.73 35.95 16.14
N ASP A 922 0.48 36.17 15.74
CA ASP A 922 0.04 37.27 14.88
C ASP A 922 -0.04 38.64 15.58
N GLY A 923 0.25 38.71 16.88
CA GLY A 923 0.19 39.95 17.67
C GLY A 923 -1.23 40.37 18.05
N ALA A 924 -2.23 39.54 17.79
CA ALA A 924 -3.61 39.80 18.20
C ALA A 924 -3.88 39.18 19.58
N VAL A 925 -4.48 39.97 20.45
CA VAL A 925 -5.07 39.53 21.71
C VAL A 925 -6.55 39.22 21.46
N ARG A 926 -7.01 38.08 21.95
CA ARG A 926 -8.39 37.59 21.83
C ARG A 926 -8.95 37.31 23.22
N LEU A 927 -10.24 37.59 23.41
CA LEU A 927 -10.95 37.32 24.65
C LEU A 927 -12.01 36.26 24.39
N TRP A 928 -12.06 35.26 25.26
CA TRP A 928 -12.92 34.10 25.16
C TRP A 928 -13.84 33.99 26.36
N ASP A 929 -15.11 33.72 26.14
CA ASP A 929 -16.07 33.31 27.15
C ASP A 929 -15.76 31.87 27.57
N MET A 930 -15.61 31.67 28.87
CA MET A 930 -15.27 30.40 29.51
C MET A 930 -16.44 29.79 30.28
N SER A 931 -17.66 30.29 30.06
CA SER A 931 -18.88 29.75 30.71
C SER A 931 -19.10 28.26 30.39
N ASP A 932 -18.70 27.81 29.20
CA ASP A 932 -18.51 26.39 28.88
C ASP A 932 -17.06 26.16 28.41
N PRO A 933 -16.17 25.64 29.28
CA PRO A 933 -14.78 25.40 28.90
C PRO A 933 -14.59 24.36 27.78
N ALA A 934 -15.61 23.54 27.49
CA ALA A 934 -15.57 22.62 26.36
C ALA A 934 -15.84 23.33 25.02
N ARG A 935 -16.36 24.56 25.06
CA ARG A 935 -16.71 25.39 23.90
C ARG A 935 -16.46 26.89 24.17
N PRO A 936 -15.20 27.32 24.26
CA PRO A 936 -14.89 28.73 24.43
C PRO A 936 -15.42 29.55 23.25
N ALA A 937 -16.15 30.64 23.54
CA ALA A 937 -16.71 31.49 22.51
C ALA A 937 -15.95 32.83 22.44
N ALA A 938 -15.59 33.29 21.25
CA ALA A 938 -14.93 34.59 21.11
C ALA A 938 -15.90 35.72 21.51
N LEU A 939 -15.47 36.60 22.42
CA LEU A 939 -16.27 37.73 22.91
C LEU A 939 -16.24 38.95 21.98
N GLY A 940 -15.39 38.93 20.95
CA GLY A 940 -15.23 40.01 19.99
C GLY A 940 -14.18 39.67 18.94
N ARG A 941 -13.96 40.58 18.00
CA ARG A 941 -12.79 40.48 17.11
C ARG A 941 -11.53 40.75 17.94
N GLY A 942 -10.49 39.94 17.73
CA GLY A 942 -9.20 40.18 18.36
C GLY A 942 -8.68 41.59 18.07
N PHE A 943 -8.04 42.19 19.06
CA PHE A 943 -7.44 43.52 18.95
C PHE A 943 -5.92 43.38 18.87
N THR A 944 -5.28 44.24 18.08
CA THR A 944 -3.84 44.21 17.89
C THR A 944 -3.19 45.28 18.75
N THR A 945 -2.01 44.96 19.28
CA THR A 945 -1.12 45.96 19.87
C THR A 945 -0.38 46.77 18.80
N GLY A 946 -0.48 46.40 17.52
CA GLY A 946 0.31 46.97 16.42
C GLY A 946 1.65 46.28 16.20
N HIS A 947 2.00 45.29 17.04
CA HIS A 947 3.32 44.69 17.10
C HIS A 947 3.24 43.16 17.14
N ARG A 948 4.26 42.49 16.58
CA ARG A 948 4.35 41.02 16.56
C ARG A 948 5.01 40.49 17.85
N ALA A 949 4.68 39.26 18.23
CA ALA A 949 5.20 38.54 19.41
C ALA A 949 4.78 39.09 20.78
N LEU A 950 3.73 38.48 21.35
CA LEU A 950 3.27 38.74 22.71
C LEU A 950 3.99 37.79 23.68
N ARG A 951 4.60 38.33 24.75
CA ARG A 951 5.45 37.56 25.68
C ARG A 951 4.72 37.12 26.93
N SER A 952 3.87 37.99 27.47
CA SER A 952 3.13 37.74 28.70
C SER A 952 1.82 38.54 28.71
N LEU A 953 0.79 37.96 29.30
CA LEU A 953 -0.52 38.57 29.53
C LEU A 953 -0.84 38.46 31.01
N THR A 954 -1.36 39.52 31.61
CA THR A 954 -1.82 39.45 33.00
C THR A 954 -3.00 40.38 33.23
N PHE A 955 -4.07 39.85 33.82
CA PHE A 955 -5.18 40.66 34.27
C PHE A 955 -4.84 41.32 35.60
N LEU A 956 -5.21 42.59 35.76
CA LEU A 956 -5.26 43.18 37.10
C LEU A 956 -6.33 42.44 37.94
N PRO A 957 -6.19 42.41 39.29
CA PRO A 957 -7.12 41.70 40.18
C PRO A 957 -8.60 42.06 39.99
N GLY A 958 -8.91 43.29 39.57
CA GLY A 958 -10.28 43.74 39.27
C GLY A 958 -10.85 43.24 37.93
N GLY A 959 -10.06 42.57 37.08
CA GLY A 959 -10.48 41.98 35.80
C GLY A 959 -10.81 42.97 34.67
N ARG A 960 -10.86 44.28 34.96
CA ARG A 960 -11.18 45.34 33.99
C ARG A 960 -9.99 45.77 33.12
N THR A 961 -8.77 45.55 33.60
CA THR A 961 -7.55 45.96 32.90
C THR A 961 -6.70 44.75 32.58
N LEU A 962 -6.20 44.68 31.34
CA LEU A 962 -5.26 43.67 30.87
C LEU A 962 -3.91 44.34 30.58
N ALA A 963 -2.85 43.84 31.21
CA ALA A 963 -1.48 44.21 30.89
C ALA A 963 -0.89 43.23 29.87
N VAL A 964 -0.27 43.77 28.82
CA VAL A 964 0.29 43.00 27.69
C VAL A 964 1.76 43.39 27.52
N LEU A 965 2.66 42.41 27.66
CA LEU A 965 4.09 42.59 27.35
C LEU A 965 4.36 42.29 25.87
N ILE A 966 4.86 43.29 25.17
CA ILE A 966 5.15 43.28 23.73
C ILE A 966 6.64 43.02 23.53
N GLY A 967 6.98 41.94 22.81
CA GLY A 967 8.33 41.39 22.82
C GLY A 967 9.34 41.98 21.83
N VAL A 968 8.93 42.72 20.80
CA VAL A 968 9.86 43.29 19.79
C VAL A 968 10.30 44.70 20.16
N GLU A 969 9.40 45.49 20.75
CA GLU A 969 9.68 46.86 21.19
C GLU A 969 9.97 46.95 22.68
N ASN A 970 9.88 45.81 23.37
CA ASN A 970 10.03 45.69 24.82
C ASN A 970 9.18 46.75 25.53
N ALA A 971 7.86 46.62 25.46
CA ALA A 971 6.97 47.58 26.10
C ALA A 971 5.78 46.90 26.75
N VAL A 972 5.27 47.51 27.81
CA VAL A 972 4.04 47.09 28.47
C VAL A 972 2.91 48.01 28.05
N GLN A 973 1.89 47.44 27.41
CA GLN A 973 0.66 48.15 27.05
C GLN A 973 -0.48 47.73 28.00
N LEU A 974 -1.18 48.72 28.55
CA LEU A 974 -2.37 48.50 29.38
C LEU A 974 -3.65 48.74 28.56
N TRP A 975 -4.61 47.82 28.68
CA TRP A 975 -5.88 47.83 27.98
C TRP A 975 -7.05 47.82 28.95
N ASP A 976 -8.05 48.67 28.72
CA ASP A 976 -9.38 48.52 29.30
C ASP A 976 -10.14 47.45 28.51
N VAL A 977 -10.54 46.40 29.23
CA VAL A 977 -11.29 45.23 28.73
C VAL A 977 -12.57 45.04 29.53
N ALA A 978 -13.06 46.09 30.20
CA ALA A 978 -14.33 46.06 30.91
C ALA A 978 -15.51 45.73 29.98
N ASP A 979 -15.46 46.18 28.72
CA ASP A 979 -16.24 45.65 27.61
C ASP A 979 -15.33 44.74 26.75
N PRO A 980 -15.40 43.41 26.89
CA PRO A 980 -14.58 42.48 26.13
C PRO A 980 -14.80 42.56 24.62
N ALA A 981 -15.94 43.08 24.16
CA ALA A 981 -16.23 43.24 22.74
C ALA A 981 -15.57 44.50 22.15
N ARG A 982 -15.17 45.47 22.99
CA ARG A 982 -14.52 46.73 22.56
C ARG A 982 -13.34 47.13 23.46
N PRO A 983 -12.23 46.38 23.42
CA PRO A 983 -11.03 46.73 24.16
C PRO A 983 -10.41 48.05 23.69
N VAL A 984 -10.00 48.91 24.63
CA VAL A 984 -9.34 50.19 24.31
C VAL A 984 -8.04 50.35 25.11
N PRO A 985 -6.96 50.90 24.51
CA PRO A 985 -5.74 51.15 25.25
C PRO A 985 -5.96 52.28 26.27
N HIS A 986 -5.47 52.11 27.51
CA HIS A 986 -5.56 53.17 28.55
C HIS A 986 -4.71 54.40 28.21
N GLY A 987 -3.54 54.17 27.61
CA GLY A 987 -2.55 55.21 27.30
C GLY A 987 -1.43 54.66 26.42
N PRO A 988 -0.33 55.40 26.20
CA PRO A 988 0.82 54.93 25.44
C PRO A 988 1.56 53.77 26.15
N PRO A 989 2.30 52.91 25.42
CA PRO A 989 3.08 51.82 26.01
C PRO A 989 4.17 52.34 26.95
N VAL A 990 4.44 51.60 28.03
CA VAL A 990 5.56 51.86 28.94
C VAL A 990 6.79 51.10 28.46
N PRO A 991 7.92 51.77 28.17
CA PRO A 991 9.12 51.11 27.66
C PRO A 991 9.84 50.27 28.73
N VAL A 992 10.35 49.14 28.27
CA VAL A 992 11.20 48.16 28.96
C VAL A 992 12.43 48.00 28.08
N ASP A 993 13.65 48.03 28.62
CA ASP A 993 14.89 48.00 27.80
C ASP A 993 15.65 46.70 28.01
N THR A 994 14.93 45.60 27.87
CA THR A 994 15.41 44.23 28.10
C THR A 994 15.68 43.54 26.77
N ARG A 995 16.75 42.76 26.66
CA ARG A 995 16.98 41.93 25.45
C ARG A 995 16.17 40.64 25.49
N TYR A 996 15.73 40.24 26.67
CA TYR A 996 14.97 39.02 26.88
C TYR A 996 14.06 39.17 28.11
N ALA A 997 12.75 39.04 27.90
CA ALA A 997 11.78 38.93 28.98
C ALA A 997 11.14 37.54 28.96
N GLY A 998 11.18 36.86 30.11
CA GLY A 998 10.55 35.55 30.28
C GLY A 998 9.02 35.62 30.30
N ALA A 999 8.38 34.45 30.25
CA ALA A 999 6.92 34.31 30.22
C ALA A 999 6.22 34.90 31.46
N ALA A 1000 6.92 34.96 32.59
CA ALA A 1000 6.45 35.46 33.88
C ALA A 1000 7.11 36.80 34.27
N ALA A 1001 7.55 37.62 33.30
CA ALA A 1001 8.21 38.90 33.56
C ALA A 1001 7.28 40.03 34.05
N LEU A 1002 5.95 39.84 34.01
CA LEU A 1002 4.98 40.78 34.56
C LEU A 1002 4.36 40.24 35.84
N ALA A 1003 4.39 41.02 36.92
CA ALA A 1003 3.68 40.71 38.15
C ALA A 1003 2.91 41.91 38.68
N VAL A 1004 1.63 41.75 38.94
CA VAL A 1004 0.77 42.80 39.50
C VAL A 1004 0.55 42.53 40.98
N SER A 1005 0.62 43.57 41.80
CA SER A 1005 0.33 43.47 43.23
C SER A 1005 -1.13 43.05 43.47
N PRO A 1006 -1.44 42.30 44.55
CA PRO A 1006 -2.79 41.84 44.84
C PRO A 1006 -3.86 42.94 44.97
N ASP A 1007 -3.44 44.18 45.30
CA ASP A 1007 -4.31 45.36 45.35
C ASP A 1007 -4.50 46.04 43.98
N GLY A 1008 -3.80 45.58 42.93
CA GLY A 1008 -3.86 46.11 41.57
C GLY A 1008 -3.20 47.48 41.38
N ARG A 1009 -2.53 48.03 42.41
CA ARG A 1009 -1.97 49.39 42.38
C ARG A 1009 -0.53 49.46 41.90
N THR A 1010 0.19 48.34 41.85
CA THR A 1010 1.60 48.32 41.50
C THR A 1010 1.86 47.19 40.50
N LEU A 1011 2.60 47.49 39.44
CA LEU A 1011 3.10 46.52 38.48
C LEU A 1011 4.62 46.45 38.58
N ALA A 1012 5.14 45.26 38.84
CA ALA A 1012 6.55 44.96 38.72
C ALA A 1012 6.84 44.43 37.31
N THR A 1013 7.86 44.99 36.69
CA THR A 1013 8.39 44.57 35.39
C THR A 1013 9.89 44.83 35.38
N ASP A 1014 10.62 44.14 34.54
CA ASP A 1014 12.01 44.49 34.23
C ASP A 1014 12.11 45.92 33.66
N ARG A 1015 13.24 46.58 33.92
CA ARG A 1015 13.61 47.87 33.29
C ARG A 1015 14.67 47.69 32.24
N ASP A 1016 15.62 46.80 32.52
CA ASP A 1016 16.67 46.30 31.65
C ASP A 1016 16.94 44.84 32.01
N ASP A 1017 17.96 44.24 31.40
CA ASP A 1017 18.32 42.85 31.64
C ASP A 1017 18.49 42.49 33.13
N ARG A 1018 18.94 43.41 34.00
CA ARG A 1018 19.39 43.07 35.36
C ARG A 1018 18.58 43.71 36.47
N THR A 1019 17.70 44.65 36.14
CA THR A 1019 17.02 45.49 37.12
C THR A 1019 15.51 45.43 36.98
N VAL A 1020 14.82 45.45 38.12
CA VAL A 1020 13.36 45.46 38.18
C VAL A 1020 12.89 46.87 38.55
N GLN A 1021 11.82 47.34 37.91
CA GLN A 1021 11.12 48.57 38.24
C GLN A 1021 9.72 48.29 38.77
N LEU A 1022 9.25 49.14 39.67
CA LEU A 1022 7.88 49.16 40.15
C LEU A 1022 7.15 50.34 39.53
N LEU A 1023 5.99 50.10 38.94
CA LEU A 1023 5.13 51.10 38.31
C LEU A 1023 3.85 51.26 39.12
N ASP A 1024 3.48 52.49 39.47
CA ASP A 1024 2.19 52.83 40.06
C ASP A 1024 1.11 52.83 38.99
N LEU A 1025 0.07 52.03 39.23
CA LEU A 1025 -1.10 51.83 38.38
C LEU A 1025 -2.37 52.44 38.98
N THR A 1026 -2.25 53.34 39.97
CA THR A 1026 -3.41 54.08 40.50
C THR A 1026 -4.15 54.84 39.38
N ASP A 1027 -3.42 55.33 38.37
CA ASP A 1027 -3.95 55.78 37.09
C ASP A 1027 -3.36 54.92 35.95
N PRO A 1028 -4.09 53.89 35.46
CA PRO A 1028 -3.62 53.02 34.38
C PRO A 1028 -3.33 53.74 33.06
N ALA A 1029 -3.87 54.95 32.84
CA ALA A 1029 -3.58 55.74 31.65
C ALA A 1029 -2.21 56.43 31.72
N ARG A 1030 -1.64 56.57 32.93
CA ARG A 1030 -0.35 57.23 33.17
C ARG A 1030 0.50 56.47 34.20
N PRO A 1031 0.98 55.26 33.89
CA PRO A 1031 1.86 54.51 34.79
C PRO A 1031 3.14 55.29 35.09
N ARG A 1032 3.55 55.33 36.37
CA ARG A 1032 4.78 56.03 36.78
C ARG A 1032 5.66 55.14 37.63
N ARG A 1033 6.96 55.17 37.39
CA ARG A 1033 7.92 54.48 38.25
C ARG A 1033 7.87 55.01 39.67
N VAL A 1034 7.84 54.11 40.64
CA VAL A 1034 7.85 54.40 42.07
C VAL A 1034 9.04 53.70 42.74
N GLY A 1035 9.74 54.43 43.61
CA GLY A 1035 10.93 53.93 44.28
C GLY A 1035 12.18 53.85 43.39
N GLY A 1036 13.24 53.27 43.93
CA GLY A 1036 14.48 52.95 43.21
C GLY A 1036 14.35 51.64 42.41
N LEU A 1037 15.29 51.41 41.47
CA LEU A 1037 15.39 50.13 40.77
C LEU A 1037 15.84 49.03 41.74
N LEU A 1038 15.26 47.84 41.62
CA LEU A 1038 15.70 46.67 42.39
C LEU A 1038 16.89 46.05 41.66
N THR A 1039 18.07 46.21 42.24
CA THR A 1039 19.35 45.82 41.62
C THR A 1039 20.00 44.65 42.34
N GLY A 1040 20.59 43.72 41.61
CA GLY A 1040 21.43 42.68 42.21
C GLY A 1040 21.59 41.44 41.33
N HIS A 1041 20.67 41.20 40.40
CA HIS A 1041 20.83 40.12 39.43
C HIS A 1041 22.01 40.39 38.48
N THR A 1042 22.75 39.34 38.12
CA THR A 1042 23.89 39.43 37.21
C THR A 1042 23.57 38.98 35.78
N GLY A 1043 22.41 38.34 35.59
CA GLY A 1043 21.82 37.95 34.29
C GLY A 1043 20.42 38.51 34.10
N TYR A 1044 19.74 38.05 33.03
CA TYR A 1044 18.36 38.43 32.68
C TYR A 1044 17.39 38.16 33.83
N VAL A 1045 16.49 39.09 34.16
CA VAL A 1045 15.37 38.82 35.06
C VAL A 1045 14.28 38.09 34.27
N ASN A 1046 14.06 36.82 34.60
CA ASN A 1046 13.17 35.95 33.83
C ASN A 1046 11.74 35.92 34.38
N ALA A 1047 11.57 36.05 35.71
CA ALA A 1047 10.26 35.96 36.34
C ALA A 1047 10.12 36.83 37.57
N LEU A 1048 8.91 37.34 37.79
CA LEU A 1048 8.48 38.13 38.93
C LEU A 1048 7.20 37.52 39.52
N ALA A 1049 7.07 37.51 40.83
CA ALA A 1049 5.83 37.08 41.50
C ALA A 1049 5.62 37.84 42.81
N TYR A 1050 4.41 38.32 43.06
CA TYR A 1050 4.03 38.90 44.35
C TYR A 1050 3.52 37.81 45.31
N SER A 1051 3.84 37.94 46.59
CA SER A 1051 3.14 37.22 47.65
C SER A 1051 1.68 37.69 47.73
N ARG A 1052 0.80 36.83 48.23
CA ARG A 1052 -0.64 37.09 48.30
C ARG A 1052 -1.00 38.32 49.15
N ASP A 1053 -0.18 38.65 50.15
CA ASP A 1053 -0.35 39.84 50.98
C ASP A 1053 0.23 41.12 50.34
N GLY A 1054 0.89 41.01 49.19
CA GLY A 1054 1.51 42.11 48.45
C GLY A 1054 2.75 42.72 49.10
N ARG A 1055 3.24 42.16 50.22
CA ARG A 1055 4.38 42.71 50.97
C ARG A 1055 5.72 42.22 50.48
N THR A 1056 5.75 41.07 49.81
CA THR A 1056 6.97 40.46 49.28
C THR A 1056 6.87 40.33 47.76
N LEU A 1057 7.92 40.74 47.06
CA LEU A 1057 8.11 40.46 45.64
C LEU A 1057 9.28 39.49 45.49
N ALA A 1058 9.09 38.41 44.74
CA ALA A 1058 10.16 37.51 44.34
C ALA A 1058 10.60 37.81 42.91
N SER A 1059 11.92 37.83 42.65
CA SER A 1059 12.49 37.93 41.32
C SER A 1059 13.47 36.78 41.05
N ALA A 1060 13.37 36.16 39.89
CA ALA A 1060 14.24 35.09 39.42
C ALA A 1060 15.10 35.55 38.25
N GLY A 1061 16.36 35.15 38.26
CA GLY A 1061 17.32 35.53 37.24
C GLY A 1061 17.92 34.35 36.47
N ALA A 1062 18.45 34.66 35.28
CA ALA A 1062 19.33 33.78 34.51
C ALA A 1062 20.68 33.54 35.21
N ASP A 1063 20.94 34.23 36.32
CA ASP A 1063 22.07 33.97 37.21
C ASP A 1063 21.85 32.77 38.16
N GLY A 1064 20.72 32.06 38.03
CA GLY A 1064 20.39 30.89 38.83
C GLY A 1064 19.92 31.22 40.25
N THR A 1065 19.66 32.49 40.54
CA THR A 1065 19.27 32.94 41.89
C THR A 1065 17.84 33.48 41.93
N ILE A 1066 17.24 33.37 43.12
CA ILE A 1066 15.95 34.00 43.45
C ILE A 1066 16.19 35.04 44.52
N ARG A 1067 15.62 36.23 44.37
CA ARG A 1067 15.74 37.34 45.33
C ARG A 1067 14.36 37.71 45.84
N LEU A 1068 14.25 37.90 47.15
CA LEU A 1068 13.02 38.34 47.81
C LEU A 1068 13.17 39.81 48.20
N TRP A 1069 12.14 40.61 47.97
CA TRP A 1069 12.13 42.05 48.20
C TRP A 1069 10.97 42.42 49.12
N ASP A 1070 11.26 43.20 50.16
CA ASP A 1070 10.24 43.89 50.94
C ASP A 1070 9.72 45.04 50.09
N VAL A 1071 8.44 44.98 49.77
CA VAL A 1071 7.71 45.96 48.95
C VAL A 1071 6.45 46.44 49.68
N ALA A 1072 6.35 46.21 51.00
CA ALA A 1072 5.26 46.73 51.81
C ALA A 1072 5.15 48.26 51.71
N ASP A 1073 6.29 48.93 51.59
CA ASP A 1073 6.38 50.31 51.09
C ASP A 1073 7.07 50.30 49.71
N ARG A 1074 6.27 50.41 48.65
CA ARG A 1074 6.74 50.47 47.25
C ARG A 1074 7.71 51.62 46.95
N HIS A 1075 7.74 52.68 47.77
CA HIS A 1075 8.73 53.76 47.62
C HIS A 1075 10.11 53.39 48.18
N ARG A 1076 10.18 52.39 49.07
CA ARG A 1076 11.39 51.99 49.81
C ARG A 1076 11.62 50.48 49.76
N ALA A 1077 11.52 49.91 48.56
CA ALA A 1077 11.74 48.49 48.36
C ALA A 1077 13.18 48.07 48.74
N ARG A 1078 13.33 46.94 49.44
CA ARG A 1078 14.63 46.45 49.96
C ARG A 1078 14.79 44.95 49.81
N LEU A 1079 16.01 44.48 49.54
CA LEU A 1079 16.31 43.06 49.51
C LEU A 1079 16.12 42.43 50.90
N LEU A 1080 15.45 41.27 50.96
CA LEU A 1080 15.22 40.46 52.15
C LEU A 1080 16.17 39.26 52.14
N GLY A 1081 16.94 39.12 53.22
CA GLY A 1081 17.85 37.99 53.39
C GLY A 1081 18.97 37.93 52.33
N THR A 1082 19.51 36.73 52.15
CA THR A 1082 20.47 36.42 51.07
C THR A 1082 19.74 35.86 49.85
N PRO A 1083 20.24 36.07 48.61
CA PRO A 1083 19.69 35.43 47.42
C PRO A 1083 19.62 33.91 47.60
N LEU A 1084 18.49 33.31 47.23
CA LEU A 1084 18.30 31.86 47.27
C LEU A 1084 19.06 31.26 46.09
N ALA A 1085 20.07 30.47 46.43
CA ALA A 1085 20.89 29.73 45.48
C ALA A 1085 20.66 28.23 45.69
N GLY A 1086 20.48 27.50 44.59
CA GLY A 1086 20.24 26.05 44.64
C GLY A 1086 20.04 25.43 43.27
N HIS A 1087 19.47 26.18 42.33
CA HIS A 1087 19.42 25.77 40.93
C HIS A 1087 20.81 25.80 40.27
N LEU A 1088 21.03 24.91 39.31
CA LEU A 1088 22.29 24.79 38.55
C LEU A 1088 22.26 25.52 37.19
N GLY A 1089 21.11 26.11 36.85
CA GLY A 1089 20.90 26.86 35.62
C GLY A 1089 19.97 28.07 35.83
N PRO A 1090 19.69 28.84 34.78
CA PRO A 1090 18.71 29.93 34.78
C PRO A 1090 17.38 29.55 35.42
N VAL A 1091 16.88 30.37 36.34
CA VAL A 1091 15.53 30.20 36.89
C VAL A 1091 14.56 30.94 35.97
N ASN A 1092 13.60 30.23 35.38
CA ASN A 1092 12.73 30.75 34.31
C ASN A 1092 11.37 31.25 34.80
N THR A 1093 10.87 30.69 35.90
CA THR A 1093 9.50 30.93 36.37
C THR A 1093 9.41 30.81 37.89
N LEU A 1094 8.49 31.57 38.49
CA LEU A 1094 8.21 31.60 39.93
C LEU A 1094 6.71 31.57 40.18
N ALA A 1095 6.27 30.89 41.23
CA ALA A 1095 4.88 30.94 41.69
C ALA A 1095 4.81 30.83 43.21
N PHE A 1096 4.09 31.76 43.86
CA PHE A 1096 3.74 31.61 45.27
C PHE A 1096 2.56 30.65 45.42
N ALA A 1097 2.63 29.78 46.42
CA ALA A 1097 1.48 29.02 46.88
C ALA A 1097 0.41 29.97 47.46
N PRO A 1098 -0.89 29.63 47.38
CA PRO A 1098 -1.98 30.45 47.92
C PRO A 1098 -1.87 30.78 49.41
N ASP A 1099 -1.11 30.01 50.18
CA ASP A 1099 -0.85 30.25 51.61
C ASP A 1099 0.19 31.35 51.87
N GLY A 1100 0.94 31.76 50.84
CA GLY A 1100 2.03 32.74 50.91
C GLY A 1100 3.29 32.25 51.65
N ARG A 1101 3.33 30.98 52.09
CA ARG A 1101 4.44 30.39 52.85
C ARG A 1101 5.37 29.54 51.99
N THR A 1102 4.90 29.09 50.84
CA THR A 1102 5.71 28.32 49.89
C THR A 1102 5.91 29.09 48.59
N LEU A 1103 7.14 29.08 48.08
CA LEU A 1103 7.50 29.57 46.76
C LEU A 1103 8.00 28.40 45.92
N ALA A 1104 7.49 28.24 44.70
CA ALA A 1104 8.01 27.29 43.73
C ALA A 1104 8.84 28.00 42.65
N SER A 1105 9.92 27.36 42.21
CA SER A 1105 10.79 27.83 41.12
C SER A 1105 11.09 26.74 40.12
N GLY A 1106 11.12 27.10 38.83
CA GLY A 1106 11.41 26.20 37.71
C GLY A 1106 12.60 26.72 36.92
N SER A 1107 13.46 25.82 36.46
CA SER A 1107 14.80 26.16 35.97
C SER A 1107 15.20 25.35 34.73
N ASP A 1108 16.23 25.84 34.04
CA ASP A 1108 16.98 25.17 32.97
C ASP A 1108 17.77 23.94 33.45
N ASP A 1109 17.83 23.68 34.76
CA ASP A 1109 18.40 22.45 35.33
C ASP A 1109 17.41 21.26 35.37
N ASP A 1110 16.31 21.36 34.63
CA ASP A 1110 15.23 20.38 34.50
C ASP A 1110 14.47 20.10 35.81
N THR A 1111 14.67 20.91 36.85
CA THR A 1111 14.03 20.71 38.16
C THR A 1111 13.03 21.79 38.55
N VAL A 1112 12.07 21.39 39.37
CA VAL A 1112 11.25 22.31 40.17
C VAL A 1112 11.73 22.26 41.62
N ARG A 1113 11.88 23.42 42.27
CA ARG A 1113 12.23 23.51 43.69
C ARG A 1113 11.16 24.24 44.48
N LEU A 1114 10.94 23.79 45.71
CA LEU A 1114 10.06 24.43 46.67
C LEU A 1114 10.92 25.11 47.75
N TRP A 1115 10.46 26.27 48.21
CA TRP A 1115 11.15 27.08 49.21
C TRP A 1115 10.17 27.49 50.30
N ASP A 1116 10.60 27.37 51.56
CA ASP A 1116 9.91 27.96 52.70
C ASP A 1116 10.22 29.45 52.70
N VAL A 1117 9.18 30.25 52.60
CA VAL A 1117 9.22 31.71 52.60
C VAL A 1117 8.28 32.28 53.67
N ALA A 1118 7.88 31.47 54.66
CA ALA A 1118 7.08 31.94 55.79
C ALA A 1118 7.79 33.08 56.56
N ASP A 1119 9.12 33.02 56.67
CA ASP A 1119 9.98 34.16 56.95
C ASP A 1119 10.89 34.43 55.73
N PRO A 1120 10.57 35.41 54.87
CA PRO A 1120 11.36 35.73 53.69
C PRO A 1120 12.83 36.08 53.98
N ARG A 1121 13.19 36.46 55.22
CA ARG A 1121 14.59 36.77 55.59
C ARG A 1121 15.41 35.51 55.86
N ARG A 1122 14.75 34.39 56.11
CA ARG A 1122 15.34 33.07 56.43
C ARG A 1122 14.83 32.00 55.49
N ALA A 1123 14.50 32.39 54.25
CA ALA A 1123 13.96 31.47 53.28
C ALA A 1123 14.95 30.33 52.97
N ALA A 1124 14.43 29.11 52.89
CA ALA A 1124 15.23 27.89 52.81
C ALA A 1124 14.55 26.86 51.86
N PRO A 1125 15.31 25.96 51.23
CA PRO A 1125 14.73 24.92 50.38
C PRO A 1125 13.86 23.95 51.21
N LEU A 1126 12.72 23.55 50.65
CA LEU A 1126 11.79 22.56 51.20
C LEU A 1126 11.94 21.25 50.43
N GLY A 1127 12.34 20.18 51.14
CA GLY A 1127 12.49 18.84 50.55
C GLY A 1127 13.60 18.74 49.50
N SER A 1128 13.58 17.65 48.73
CA SER A 1128 14.45 17.46 47.57
C SER A 1128 13.89 18.14 46.32
N PRO A 1129 14.73 18.53 45.34
CA PRO A 1129 14.25 19.01 44.05
C PRO A 1129 13.30 18.00 43.39
N LEU A 1130 12.21 18.49 42.82
CA LEU A 1130 11.25 17.67 42.08
C LEU A 1130 11.81 17.40 40.69
N THR A 1131 12.14 16.14 40.44
CA THR A 1131 12.80 15.68 39.21
C THR A 1131 11.83 14.90 38.33
N GLY A 1132 12.02 14.98 37.01
CA GLY A 1132 11.26 14.21 36.05
C GLY A 1132 11.12 14.91 34.70
N HIS A 1133 11.18 16.24 34.65
CA HIS A 1133 11.37 16.91 33.38
C HIS A 1133 12.73 16.54 32.77
N THR A 1134 12.83 16.51 31.45
CA THR A 1134 14.07 16.19 30.71
C THR A 1134 14.65 17.38 29.97
N GLU A 1135 13.97 18.53 30.03
CA GLU A 1135 14.43 19.82 29.55
C GLU A 1135 13.90 20.92 30.49
N ALA A 1136 14.37 22.16 30.28
CA ALA A 1136 14.07 23.35 31.06
C ALA A 1136 12.59 23.52 31.43
N VAL A 1137 12.32 23.82 32.71
CA VAL A 1137 10.97 24.15 33.19
C VAL A 1137 10.64 25.60 32.82
N ALA A 1138 9.64 25.79 31.97
CA ALA A 1138 9.29 27.10 31.40
C ALA A 1138 8.12 27.79 32.12
N SER A 1139 7.22 27.03 32.76
CA SER A 1139 6.03 27.57 33.42
C SER A 1139 5.63 26.80 34.68
N LEU A 1140 5.08 27.50 35.67
CA LEU A 1140 4.64 26.95 36.95
C LEU A 1140 3.34 27.62 37.42
N THR A 1141 2.43 26.84 38.00
CA THR A 1141 1.19 27.39 38.59
C THR A 1141 0.66 26.50 39.70
N PHE A 1142 0.23 27.11 40.81
CA PHE A 1142 -0.47 26.40 41.87
C PHE A 1142 -1.97 26.37 41.61
N SER A 1143 -2.59 25.24 41.94
CA SER A 1143 -4.03 25.15 42.15
C SER A 1143 -4.47 26.08 43.28
N ARG A 1144 -5.74 26.51 43.26
CA ARG A 1144 -6.24 27.53 44.22
C ARG A 1144 -6.22 27.11 45.70
N ASP A 1145 -6.11 25.82 46.04
CA ASP A 1145 -5.94 25.35 47.43
C ASP A 1145 -4.47 25.22 47.81
N GLY A 1146 -3.57 25.31 46.84
CA GLY A 1146 -2.15 25.09 47.05
C GLY A 1146 -1.78 23.63 47.24
N ARG A 1147 -2.68 22.66 47.00
CA ARG A 1147 -2.38 21.23 47.18
C ARG A 1147 -1.79 20.58 45.94
N THR A 1148 -2.02 21.16 44.77
CA THR A 1148 -1.46 20.71 43.50
C THR A 1148 -0.64 21.81 42.84
N LEU A 1149 0.56 21.45 42.37
CA LEU A 1149 1.42 22.28 41.55
C LEU A 1149 1.49 21.68 40.14
N ALA A 1150 1.33 22.51 39.11
CA ALA A 1150 1.55 22.11 37.72
C ALA A 1150 2.83 22.75 37.20
N SER A 1151 3.65 21.97 36.50
CA SER A 1151 4.87 22.43 35.83
C SER A 1151 4.86 22.06 34.35
N GLY A 1152 5.24 23.01 33.48
CA GLY A 1152 5.40 22.80 32.05
C GLY A 1152 6.87 22.92 31.65
N GLY A 1153 7.42 21.90 31.01
CA GLY A 1153 8.81 21.84 30.55
C GLY A 1153 8.96 22.11 29.07
N ASN A 1154 10.17 22.37 28.57
CA ASN A 1154 10.47 22.38 27.13
C ASN A 1154 10.49 20.97 26.51
N ASP A 1155 10.44 19.94 27.36
CA ASP A 1155 10.33 18.53 27.01
C ASP A 1155 8.94 18.12 26.45
N ASN A 1156 8.07 19.10 26.17
CA ASN A 1156 6.72 18.90 25.66
C ASN A 1156 5.78 18.18 26.65
N THR A 1157 6.03 18.34 27.96
CA THR A 1157 5.22 17.74 29.01
C THR A 1157 4.76 18.74 30.07
N VAL A 1158 3.58 18.44 30.63
CA VAL A 1158 3.04 19.03 31.85
C VAL A 1158 3.03 17.96 32.94
N ARG A 1159 3.62 18.27 34.10
CA ARG A 1159 3.60 17.40 35.27
C ARG A 1159 2.76 18.02 36.37
N LEU A 1160 2.01 17.17 37.08
CA LEU A 1160 1.29 17.55 38.29
C LEU A 1160 2.02 16.98 39.51
N TRP A 1161 2.10 17.76 40.56
CA TRP A 1161 2.76 17.42 41.81
C TRP A 1161 1.78 17.59 42.96
N ASP A 1162 1.70 16.59 43.84
CA ASP A 1162 1.05 16.72 45.13
C ASP A 1162 2.02 17.48 46.04
N VAL A 1163 1.56 18.64 46.48
CA VAL A 1163 2.30 19.59 47.32
C VAL A 1163 1.45 19.94 48.55
N ALA A 1164 0.47 19.10 48.91
CA ALA A 1164 -0.29 19.25 50.14
C ALA A 1164 0.62 19.28 51.39
N ASP A 1165 1.71 18.53 51.34
CA ASP A 1165 2.89 18.70 52.19
C ASP A 1165 4.08 19.07 51.29
N PRO A 1166 4.47 20.35 51.20
CA PRO A 1166 5.58 20.80 50.36
C PRO A 1166 6.92 20.12 50.66
N ALA A 1167 7.16 19.64 51.89
CA ALA A 1167 8.41 18.98 52.23
C ALA A 1167 8.48 17.52 51.73
N ALA A 1168 7.31 16.90 51.50
CA ALA A 1168 7.15 15.54 51.01
C ALA A 1168 6.49 15.48 49.63
N ALA A 1169 6.67 16.55 48.83
CA ALA A 1169 6.04 16.69 47.53
C ALA A 1169 6.39 15.53 46.58
N SER A 1170 5.41 15.07 45.82
CA SER A 1170 5.53 13.88 44.97
C SER A 1170 4.78 14.03 43.65
N PRO A 1171 5.19 13.33 42.57
CA PRO A 1171 4.50 13.40 41.29
C PRO A 1171 3.12 12.72 41.34
N ILE A 1172 2.10 13.37 40.79
CA ILE A 1172 0.77 12.80 40.58
C ILE A 1172 0.76 12.11 39.22
N GLY A 1173 0.89 10.79 39.22
CA GLY A 1173 0.82 9.99 38.01
C GLY A 1173 1.97 10.24 37.02
N GLN A 1174 1.70 10.03 35.74
CA GLN A 1174 2.67 10.23 34.66
C GLN A 1174 2.59 11.65 34.10
N ALA A 1175 3.67 12.08 33.44
CA ALA A 1175 3.68 13.35 32.73
C ALA A 1175 2.61 13.34 31.62
N MET A 1176 1.84 14.42 31.54
CA MET A 1176 0.84 14.60 30.50
C MET A 1176 1.48 15.36 29.36
N SER A 1177 1.39 14.84 28.15
CA SER A 1177 1.85 15.57 26.97
C SER A 1177 0.66 16.29 26.34
N PRO A 1178 0.65 17.63 26.24
CA PRO A 1178 -0.10 18.24 25.15
C PRO A 1178 0.56 17.72 23.89
N ASN A 1179 -0.22 17.26 22.93
CA ASN A 1179 0.27 16.61 21.73
C ASN A 1179 1.08 17.57 20.78
N ALA A 1180 1.83 18.55 21.31
CA ALA A 1180 2.72 19.50 20.68
C ALA A 1180 3.57 20.24 21.75
N ARG A 1181 4.50 21.12 21.36
CA ARG A 1181 5.38 21.82 22.31
C ARG A 1181 4.62 22.55 23.43
N THR A 1182 4.94 22.26 24.69
CA THR A 1182 4.50 23.03 25.86
C THR A 1182 5.19 24.38 25.82
N GLY A 1183 4.40 25.45 25.76
CA GLY A 1183 4.93 26.80 25.65
C GLY A 1183 4.98 27.56 26.99
N SER A 1184 4.87 28.88 26.88
CA SER A 1184 4.96 29.88 27.95
C SER A 1184 3.72 30.04 28.83
N PHE A 1185 2.63 29.30 28.58
CA PHE A 1185 1.36 29.45 29.31
C PHE A 1185 0.93 28.15 29.95
N LEU A 1186 0.83 28.21 31.28
CA LEU A 1186 0.26 27.16 32.12
C LEU A 1186 -0.48 27.84 33.28
N ALA A 1187 -1.78 27.68 33.37
CA ALA A 1187 -2.57 28.29 34.44
C ALA A 1187 -3.79 27.44 34.79
N PHE A 1188 -3.99 27.18 36.08
CA PHE A 1188 -5.28 26.70 36.56
C PHE A 1188 -6.33 27.79 36.39
N SER A 1189 -7.52 27.39 35.96
CA SER A 1189 -8.72 28.22 36.11
C SER A 1189 -8.96 28.54 37.59
N PRO A 1190 -9.50 29.72 37.91
CA PRO A 1190 -9.83 30.09 39.29
C PRO A 1190 -10.77 29.13 40.02
N ASP A 1191 -11.59 28.35 39.31
CA ASP A 1191 -12.49 27.32 39.87
C ASP A 1191 -11.89 25.90 39.90
N ARG A 1192 -10.68 25.72 39.34
CA ARG A 1192 -9.93 24.45 39.20
C ARG A 1192 -10.54 23.39 38.29
N SER A 1193 -11.61 23.70 37.57
CA SER A 1193 -12.24 22.73 36.67
C SER A 1193 -11.36 22.44 35.43
N VAL A 1194 -10.58 23.43 35.02
CA VAL A 1194 -9.72 23.35 33.83
C VAL A 1194 -8.29 23.86 34.05
N LEU A 1195 -7.35 23.27 33.33
CA LEU A 1195 -5.97 23.72 33.19
C LEU A 1195 -5.74 24.23 31.77
N GLY A 1196 -5.42 25.51 31.63
CA GLY A 1196 -5.02 26.10 30.35
C GLY A 1196 -3.54 25.83 30.09
N VAL A 1197 -3.23 25.32 28.90
CA VAL A 1197 -1.88 24.92 28.48
C VAL A 1197 -1.62 25.45 27.08
N SER A 1198 -0.47 26.07 26.82
CA SER A 1198 -0.05 26.30 25.44
C SER A 1198 0.47 25.02 24.80
N SER A 1199 -0.02 24.74 23.60
CA SER A 1199 0.25 23.54 22.83
C SER A 1199 0.65 23.91 21.40
N GLY A 1200 1.89 23.61 21.02
CA GLY A 1200 2.40 23.91 19.69
C GLY A 1200 2.72 25.39 19.50
N ALA A 1201 2.76 25.83 18.25
CA ALA A 1201 3.28 27.15 17.90
C ALA A 1201 2.27 28.30 18.09
N ASP A 1202 0.95 28.05 18.14
CA ASP A 1202 -0.06 29.10 18.30
C ASP A 1202 -1.43 28.56 18.76
N THR A 1203 -1.44 27.60 19.69
CA THR A 1203 -2.69 27.06 20.26
C THR A 1203 -2.64 27.07 21.78
N VAL A 1204 -3.72 27.54 22.42
CA VAL A 1204 -4.01 27.34 23.84
C VAL A 1204 -5.10 26.28 23.94
N ARG A 1205 -4.83 25.22 24.70
CA ARG A 1205 -5.75 24.11 24.95
C ARG A 1205 -6.22 24.12 26.40
N LEU A 1206 -7.49 23.78 26.61
CA LEU A 1206 -8.07 23.57 27.92
C LEU A 1206 -8.15 22.08 28.25
N TRP A 1207 -7.51 21.68 29.34
CA TRP A 1207 -7.64 20.34 29.90
C TRP A 1207 -8.68 20.34 30.98
N ASN A 1208 -9.72 19.54 30.80
CA ASN A 1208 -10.68 19.29 31.85
C ASN A 1208 -10.07 18.32 32.86
N LEU A 1209 -10.07 18.72 34.14
CA LEU A 1209 -9.55 17.91 35.24
C LEU A 1209 -10.66 17.15 35.98
N ASP A 1210 -11.92 17.35 35.59
CA ASP A 1210 -13.07 16.61 36.11
C ASP A 1210 -13.08 15.16 35.59
N THR A 1211 -12.88 14.21 36.50
CA THR A 1211 -12.81 12.78 36.21
C THR A 1211 -14.14 12.19 35.79
N ASP A 1212 -15.27 12.72 36.26
CA ASP A 1212 -16.59 12.21 35.90
C ASP A 1212 -16.90 12.59 34.46
N ARG A 1213 -16.65 13.86 34.09
CA ARG A 1213 -16.76 14.29 32.69
C ARG A 1213 -15.78 13.58 31.76
N ALA A 1214 -14.57 13.28 32.22
CA ALA A 1214 -13.62 12.50 31.45
C ALA A 1214 -14.14 11.07 31.21
N THR A 1215 -14.71 10.44 32.24
CA THR A 1215 -15.33 9.11 32.17
C THR A 1215 -16.50 9.10 31.21
N ASP A 1216 -17.45 10.05 31.33
CA ASP A 1216 -18.59 10.19 30.42
C ASP A 1216 -18.13 10.34 28.96
N ARG A 1217 -17.10 11.16 28.71
CA ARG A 1217 -16.54 11.35 27.36
C ARG A 1217 -15.90 10.08 26.82
N ILE A 1218 -15.10 9.38 27.63
CA ILE A 1218 -14.50 8.10 27.23
C ILE A 1218 -15.62 7.14 26.85
N CYS A 1219 -16.61 6.96 27.72
CA CYS A 1219 -17.69 6.02 27.50
C CYS A 1219 -18.60 6.35 26.31
N ALA A 1220 -18.88 7.64 26.07
CA ALA A 1220 -19.60 8.07 24.87
C ALA A 1220 -18.86 7.72 23.56
N GLY A 1221 -17.52 7.74 23.58
CA GLY A 1221 -16.69 7.46 22.39
C GLY A 1221 -16.21 6.00 22.26
N THR A 1222 -16.17 5.23 23.36
CA THR A 1222 -15.50 3.92 23.40
C THR A 1222 -16.34 2.78 23.94
N GLY A 1223 -17.67 2.95 24.11
CA GLY A 1223 -18.54 1.98 24.78
C GLY A 1223 -18.42 0.52 24.33
N ASN A 1224 -18.05 0.26 23.07
CA ASN A 1224 -17.91 -1.10 22.50
C ASN A 1224 -16.47 -1.51 22.18
N VAL A 1225 -15.44 -0.78 22.65
CA VAL A 1225 -14.04 -1.06 22.29
C VAL A 1225 -13.47 -2.25 23.07
N LEU A 1226 -13.82 -2.39 24.34
CA LEU A 1226 -13.38 -3.48 25.22
C LEU A 1226 -14.50 -4.52 25.33
N THR A 1227 -14.68 -5.32 24.28
CA THR A 1227 -15.67 -6.42 24.24
C THR A 1227 -15.31 -7.49 25.27
N GLU A 1228 -16.25 -8.39 25.56
CA GLU A 1228 -16.01 -9.51 26.49
C GLU A 1228 -14.83 -10.38 26.06
N GLU A 1229 -14.65 -10.62 24.75
CA GLU A 1229 -13.51 -11.39 24.22
C GLU A 1229 -12.19 -10.67 24.49
N ARG A 1230 -12.13 -9.35 24.23
CA ARG A 1230 -10.93 -8.55 24.50
C ARG A 1230 -10.66 -8.39 25.99
N TRP A 1231 -11.71 -8.31 26.80
CA TRP A 1231 -11.57 -8.34 28.25
C TRP A 1231 -10.96 -9.67 28.70
N LYS A 1232 -11.42 -10.81 28.19
CA LYS A 1232 -10.81 -12.11 28.50
C LYS A 1232 -9.37 -12.23 27.97
N GLU A 1233 -9.06 -11.61 26.84
CA GLU A 1233 -7.69 -11.58 26.29
C GLU A 1233 -6.73 -10.75 27.17
N TYR A 1234 -7.10 -9.51 27.49
CA TYR A 1234 -6.21 -8.57 28.17
C TYR A 1234 -6.31 -8.60 29.70
N LEU A 1235 -7.48 -8.96 30.22
CA LEU A 1235 -7.83 -8.99 31.65
C LEU A 1235 -8.40 -10.38 32.06
N PRO A 1236 -7.72 -11.51 31.74
CA PRO A 1236 -8.26 -12.86 31.94
C PRO A 1236 -8.58 -13.21 33.39
N ARG A 1237 -8.05 -12.45 34.36
CA ARG A 1237 -8.20 -12.69 35.80
C ARG A 1237 -9.36 -11.92 36.44
N LEU A 1238 -10.04 -11.06 35.68
CA LEU A 1238 -11.16 -10.26 36.16
C LEU A 1238 -12.45 -10.73 35.50
N ASP A 1239 -13.52 -10.88 36.28
CA ASP A 1239 -14.86 -11.07 35.75
C ASP A 1239 -15.20 -9.93 34.81
N TYR A 1240 -15.84 -10.25 33.68
CA TYR A 1240 -16.22 -9.24 32.69
C TYR A 1240 -17.20 -8.24 33.32
N ARG A 1241 -16.74 -6.99 33.43
CA ARG A 1241 -17.54 -5.83 33.81
C ARG A 1241 -17.27 -4.72 32.81
N PRO A 1242 -18.19 -4.44 31.87
CA PRO A 1242 -17.96 -3.41 30.88
C PRO A 1242 -17.69 -2.07 31.59
N PRO A 1243 -16.61 -1.36 31.25
CA PRO A 1243 -16.22 -0.13 31.96
C PRO A 1243 -17.20 1.04 31.71
N CYS A 1244 -18.10 0.90 30.75
CA CYS A 1244 -18.99 1.94 30.26
C CYS A 1244 -20.48 1.54 30.27
N GLY A 1245 -20.88 0.58 31.13
CA GLY A 1245 -22.25 0.09 31.23
C GLY A 1245 -22.52 -0.67 32.51
#